data_AF-A0A976LII1-F1
#
_entry.id   AF-A0A976LII1-F1
#
_cell.length_a   1.000
_cell.length_b   1.000
_cell.length_c   1.000
_cell.angle_alpha   90.00
_cell.angle_beta   90.00
_cell.angle_gamma   90.00
#
_symmetry.space_group_name_H-M   'P 1'
#
loop_
_entity.id
_entity.type
_entity.pdbx_description
1 polymer ?
#
loop_
_entity_poly.entity_id
_entity_poly.type
_entity_poly.pdbx_seq_one_letter_code
_entity_poly.pdbx_strand_id
1 'polypeptide(L)'
;MSDRLARDNRSDEQDGSMALGKRAEQRNSGSVLRRSLSRKAGGSVDKAKAENVREKQKEQAFFFETKNASDSVRQLYREIEQTKEWAENNYYHLSRAEESAERVKVGAFWRDYAKRDRNIPFQSSDFATASSNFSEMILALAVLDLPFESPQHKTEFAEGQMTLDPAGPMVIFHEEIKVSDVQKKPEGILVSQNFFRHSDRQSLVNGKPVDKFVTDEFLTHAVYGCQVVVTNPTSARQDISLLLQIPTGAVPVLTSQQTRTEHVSLEPYHTKSIEYHFYFPVAGRFSHYPVHVARNEKIVAMVDSVELNVVEKPTKLDIESWDYISQNGTDEAVTQFIDTHNVKEIQFDRIAWRMREPEMFLSVTSRLARRHTYSDTLWSYSIFHNQPEAIREYLQHSDSFVSQCGGRLSSDLVSIEPVVRGTFEHLEYKPLANARAHSLGLRRQIVNDRFHAQYHDFLSQLCRTRSLSNDDRLAVVYYLLLQDRVEESLAMFSRVRPEEVTTKLQYDYCNAYLHFFSDQHAQARAIALRYVDYPVDRWRNVFAAIILTLDEAAGNEMNNADPHDRTQQQANLAASSPSIEFKIDSEEIVLEHRNLENVVVHFYEMDVELLFSRNPFAGTFGGQFSSIQPNQSLSVDLAPDQRTDRIPLPKEFRNKNILVEVTGGGLSRSVAYYSSSLLVQGIENYGQIKVTQQKTGLPISKAYVKVYAKMDSGDIKFYKDGYTDHRGRFDYATLSTDDLDSANKFSILVLSETDGASVREALPPIR
;
A
#
# COMPACT_ATOMS: atom_id res chain seq x y z
N MET A 1 -2.35 44.78 28.21
CA MET A 1 -2.10 46.15 27.72
C MET A 1 -2.56 46.16 26.28
N SER A 2 -3.82 46.44 25.96
CA SER A 2 -4.75 47.43 26.57
C SER A 2 -4.24 48.87 26.32
N ASP A 3 -5.02 49.82 25.80
CA ASP A 3 -6.42 49.74 25.35
C ASP A 3 -6.75 50.93 24.42
N ARG A 4 -7.69 50.80 23.46
CA ARG A 4 -8.28 51.95 22.72
C ARG A 4 -9.68 51.66 22.15
N LEU A 5 -10.68 52.22 22.82
CA LEU A 5 -12.03 52.51 22.30
C LEU A 5 -11.92 53.52 21.12
N ALA A 6 -12.70 53.49 20.03
CA ALA A 6 -14.12 53.18 19.75
C ALA A 6 -15.08 54.37 19.93
N ARG A 7 -15.68 54.82 18.81
CA ARG A 7 -16.91 55.66 18.57
C ARG A 7 -16.87 56.25 17.15
N ASP A 8 -17.96 56.60 16.45
CA ASP A 8 -19.33 56.03 16.31
C ASP A 8 -20.00 56.73 15.08
N ASN A 9 -21.27 56.39 14.78
CA ASN A 9 -22.12 56.75 13.62
C ASN A 9 -21.98 55.75 12.45
N ARG A 10 -23.00 54.98 12.01
CA ARG A 10 -24.48 55.15 11.89
C ARG A 10 -24.89 56.21 10.85
N SER A 11 -25.92 56.01 10.01
CA SER A 11 -26.87 54.88 9.81
C SER A 11 -27.04 54.62 8.27
N ASP A 12 -27.79 53.66 7.73
CA ASP A 12 -29.23 53.33 7.91
C ASP A 12 -29.56 51.83 7.86
N GLU A 13 -30.68 51.46 8.50
CA GLU A 13 -31.37 50.15 8.46
C GLU A 13 -32.50 50.22 7.38
N GLN A 14 -33.17 49.18 6.87
CA GLN A 14 -34.00 48.07 7.44
C GLN A 14 -34.38 47.12 6.26
N ASP A 15 -34.93 45.90 6.33
CA ASP A 15 -35.15 44.85 7.37
C ASP A 15 -35.48 43.51 6.63
N GLY A 16 -35.53 42.32 7.24
CA GLY A 16 -35.26 41.99 8.64
C GLY A 16 -35.87 40.70 9.22
N SER A 17 -36.25 39.65 8.44
CA SER A 17 -36.84 38.44 9.07
C SER A 17 -36.55 37.07 8.43
N MET A 18 -36.70 35.92 9.13
CA MET A 18 -36.43 35.52 10.54
C MET A 18 -36.86 34.04 10.73
N ALA A 19 -35.96 33.10 11.08
CA ALA A 19 -36.33 31.82 11.72
C ALA A 19 -35.12 31.05 12.28
N LEU A 20 -35.25 30.40 13.45
CA LEU A 20 -34.26 29.51 14.09
C LEU A 20 -34.97 28.22 14.59
N GLY A 21 -34.35 27.04 14.43
CA GLY A 21 -35.10 25.76 14.61
C GLY A 21 -34.30 24.48 14.88
N LYS A 22 -33.55 24.44 15.99
CA LYS A 22 -33.14 23.26 16.83
C LYS A 22 -32.70 21.90 16.21
N ARG A 23 -31.58 21.40 16.78
CA ARG A 23 -31.07 20.00 16.80
C ARG A 23 -32.12 18.90 17.03
N ALA A 24 -31.81 17.70 16.53
CA ALA A 24 -31.91 16.45 17.30
C ALA A 24 -30.84 15.42 16.88
N GLU A 25 -30.20 14.76 17.85
CA GLU A 25 -29.40 13.54 17.66
C GLU A 25 -30.10 12.40 18.40
N GLN A 26 -30.01 11.15 17.93
CA GLN A 26 -30.13 9.99 18.82
C GLN A 26 -29.53 8.70 18.24
N ARG A 27 -28.89 7.92 19.11
CA ARG A 27 -28.46 6.53 18.89
C ARG A 27 -29.53 5.58 19.44
N ASN A 28 -29.72 4.39 18.86
CA ASN A 28 -29.59 3.16 19.66
C ASN A 28 -29.40 1.85 18.85
N SER A 29 -29.08 0.80 19.62
CA SER A 29 -28.77 -0.60 19.31
C SER A 29 -29.99 -1.50 19.01
N GLY A 30 -29.73 -2.77 18.60
CA GLY A 30 -30.52 -3.90 19.13
C GLY A 30 -31.06 -5.00 18.19
N SER A 31 -30.26 -6.05 17.95
CA SER A 31 -30.64 -7.49 17.85
C SER A 31 -31.84 -8.02 17.00
N VAL A 32 -31.51 -8.76 15.93
CA VAL A 32 -31.77 -10.23 15.72
C VAL A 32 -33.22 -10.82 15.62
N LEU A 33 -33.40 -11.67 14.59
CA LEU A 33 -34.41 -12.74 14.36
C LEU A 33 -35.92 -12.42 14.20
N ARG A 34 -36.43 -12.64 12.97
CA ARG A 34 -37.33 -13.80 12.69
C ARG A 34 -37.43 -14.13 11.19
N ARG A 35 -37.98 -15.32 10.88
CA ARG A 35 -38.00 -15.95 9.54
C ARG A 35 -39.37 -15.86 8.85
N SER A 36 -39.34 -15.86 7.52
CA SER A 36 -40.37 -16.37 6.58
C SER A 36 -41.58 -15.51 6.18
N LEU A 37 -42.08 -15.82 4.97
CA LEU A 37 -43.39 -15.50 4.38
C LEU A 37 -43.71 -14.05 3.96
N SER A 38 -43.18 -13.65 2.80
CA SER A 38 -44.08 -13.27 1.70
C SER A 38 -43.49 -13.70 0.33
N ARG A 39 -44.35 -13.89 -0.68
CA ARG A 39 -43.98 -14.15 -2.09
C ARG A 39 -44.65 -13.07 -2.95
N LYS A 40 -44.04 -12.76 -4.11
CA LYS A 40 -44.55 -11.90 -5.20
C LYS A 40 -44.65 -10.39 -4.95
N ALA A 41 -43.53 -9.67 -5.09
CA ALA A 41 -43.44 -8.40 -5.83
C ALA A 41 -41.95 -8.02 -6.02
N GLY A 42 -41.50 -7.77 -7.25
CA GLY A 42 -40.08 -7.42 -7.54
C GLY A 42 -39.39 -8.31 -8.59
N GLY A 43 -40.02 -8.50 -9.76
CA GLY A 43 -39.55 -9.47 -10.78
C GLY A 43 -38.79 -8.90 -12.00
N SER A 44 -38.61 -7.58 -12.08
CA SER A 44 -38.15 -6.90 -13.32
C SER A 44 -36.73 -6.31 -13.25
N VAL A 45 -36.31 -5.74 -12.12
CA VAL A 45 -35.05 -4.97 -12.03
C VAL A 45 -33.83 -5.88 -11.96
N ASP A 46 -33.86 -6.93 -11.13
CA ASP A 46 -32.71 -7.83 -10.97
C ASP A 46 -32.52 -8.76 -12.17
N LYS A 47 -33.58 -9.04 -12.93
CA LYS A 47 -33.46 -9.77 -14.21
C LYS A 47 -32.59 -9.00 -15.21
N ALA A 48 -32.88 -7.72 -15.43
CA ALA A 48 -32.10 -6.89 -16.36
C ALA A 48 -30.61 -6.79 -15.97
N LYS A 49 -30.30 -6.78 -14.66
CA LYS A 49 -28.91 -6.85 -14.16
C LYS A 49 -28.28 -8.23 -14.35
N ALA A 50 -29.00 -9.32 -14.03
CA ALA A 50 -28.51 -10.68 -14.21
C ALA A 50 -28.31 -11.05 -15.69
N GLU A 51 -29.16 -10.54 -16.58
CA GLU A 51 -29.04 -10.68 -18.02
C GLU A 51 -27.86 -9.84 -18.54
N ASN A 52 -27.68 -8.57 -18.13
CA ASN A 52 -26.48 -7.79 -18.47
C ASN A 52 -25.16 -8.43 -18.00
N VAL A 53 -25.13 -9.03 -16.79
CA VAL A 53 -23.94 -9.74 -16.29
C VAL A 53 -23.70 -11.03 -17.08
N ARG A 54 -24.76 -11.78 -17.45
CA ARG A 54 -24.64 -12.96 -18.31
C ARG A 54 -24.29 -12.64 -19.75
N GLU A 55 -24.72 -11.50 -20.29
CA GLU A 55 -24.31 -11.02 -21.61
C GLU A 55 -22.85 -10.60 -21.59
N LYS A 56 -22.38 -9.82 -20.61
CA LYS A 56 -20.94 -9.51 -20.48
C LYS A 56 -20.07 -10.73 -20.24
N GLN A 57 -20.53 -11.71 -19.46
CA GLN A 57 -19.84 -13.00 -19.30
C GLN A 57 -19.87 -13.84 -20.57
N LYS A 58 -20.93 -13.74 -21.40
CA LYS A 58 -20.97 -14.38 -22.72
C LYS A 58 -20.09 -13.67 -23.74
N GLU A 59 -20.05 -12.34 -23.78
CA GLU A 59 -19.12 -11.57 -24.62
C GLU A 59 -17.68 -11.92 -24.27
N GLN A 60 -17.34 -11.99 -22.98
CA GLN A 60 -16.03 -12.45 -22.51
C GLN A 60 -15.75 -13.90 -22.90
N ALA A 61 -16.71 -14.82 -22.72
CA ALA A 61 -16.53 -16.22 -23.14
C ALA A 61 -16.34 -16.36 -24.67
N PHE A 62 -17.12 -15.62 -25.47
CA PHE A 62 -17.00 -15.61 -26.93
C PHE A 62 -15.63 -15.08 -27.36
N PHE A 63 -15.10 -14.06 -26.66
CA PHE A 63 -13.74 -13.53 -26.84
C PHE A 63 -12.62 -14.54 -26.52
N PHE A 64 -12.90 -15.59 -25.73
CA PHE A 64 -11.94 -16.65 -25.42
C PHE A 64 -12.10 -17.90 -26.31
N GLU A 65 -13.31 -18.29 -26.69
CA GLU A 65 -13.55 -19.48 -27.53
C GLU A 65 -13.26 -19.26 -29.02
N THR A 66 -13.42 -18.04 -29.57
CA THR A 66 -13.11 -17.77 -30.99
C THR A 66 -11.62 -17.57 -31.31
N LYS A 67 -10.71 -17.79 -30.35
CA LYS A 67 -9.27 -17.55 -30.54
C LYS A 67 -8.51 -18.69 -31.23
N ASN A 68 -9.20 -19.77 -31.59
CA ASN A 68 -8.68 -20.88 -32.38
C ASN A 68 -9.25 -20.81 -33.82
N ALA A 69 -8.36 -20.75 -34.82
CA ALA A 69 -8.64 -20.80 -36.27
C ALA A 69 -9.17 -19.52 -36.97
N SER A 70 -8.65 -18.34 -36.60
CA SER A 70 -8.33 -17.27 -37.57
C SER A 70 -7.22 -16.37 -37.01
N ASP A 71 -6.41 -15.77 -37.89
CA ASP A 71 -5.20 -14.98 -37.60
C ASP A 71 -5.21 -14.27 -36.24
N SER A 72 -4.23 -14.61 -35.39
CA SER A 72 -4.15 -14.12 -34.02
C SER A 72 -3.98 -12.60 -33.99
N VAL A 73 -5.07 -11.87 -33.70
CA VAL A 73 -5.09 -10.41 -33.62
C VAL A 73 -3.98 -9.93 -32.70
N ARG A 74 -2.95 -9.32 -33.30
CA ARG A 74 -1.73 -8.89 -32.63
C ARG A 74 -2.05 -7.88 -31.55
N GLN A 75 -1.72 -8.19 -30.30
CA GLN A 75 -2.01 -7.31 -29.18
C GLN A 75 -1.20 -6.00 -29.32
N LEU A 76 -1.90 -4.87 -29.27
CA LEU A 76 -1.32 -3.54 -29.42
C LEU A 76 -0.64 -3.08 -28.11
N TYR A 77 -0.13 -1.85 -28.11
CA TYR A 77 0.48 -1.21 -26.94
C TYR A 77 -0.40 -1.36 -25.67
N ARG A 78 0.17 -1.92 -24.60
CA ARG A 78 -0.45 -2.02 -23.28
C ARG A 78 0.16 -0.98 -22.35
N GLU A 79 -0.68 -0.06 -21.87
CA GLU A 79 -0.30 0.94 -20.87
C GLU A 79 0.35 0.31 -19.63
N ILE A 80 1.27 1.06 -19.03
CA ILE A 80 1.89 0.68 -17.76
C ILE A 80 0.87 0.83 -16.62
N GLU A 81 0.92 -0.04 -15.63
CA GLU A 81 0.04 0.09 -14.46
C GLU A 81 0.36 1.36 -13.67
N GLN A 82 -0.61 1.85 -12.89
CA GLN A 82 -0.35 2.92 -11.93
C GLN A 82 0.72 2.49 -10.91
N THR A 83 1.58 3.43 -10.51
CA THR A 83 2.60 3.20 -9.49
C THR A 83 1.97 2.74 -8.18
N LYS A 84 2.41 1.57 -7.69
CA LYS A 84 2.04 1.03 -6.38
C LYS A 84 3.17 1.28 -5.39
N GLU A 85 2.80 1.61 -4.16
CA GLU A 85 3.68 1.73 -3.00
C GLU A 85 3.77 0.35 -2.31
N TRP A 86 4.96 -0.08 -1.94
CA TRP A 86 5.21 -1.39 -1.34
C TRP A 86 6.06 -1.24 -0.07
N ALA A 87 5.46 -1.52 1.09
CA ALA A 87 6.17 -1.69 2.36
C ALA A 87 6.60 -3.15 2.55
N GLU A 88 7.67 -3.36 3.33
CA GLU A 88 7.99 -4.65 3.94
C GLU A 88 7.10 -4.85 5.18
N ASN A 89 6.50 -6.03 5.36
CA ASN A 89 5.62 -6.30 6.50
C ASN A 89 5.82 -7.67 7.15
N ASN A 90 5.61 -7.74 8.46
CA ASN A 90 5.68 -8.98 9.25
C ASN A 90 4.31 -9.68 9.31
N TYR A 91 3.24 -8.97 8.92
CA TYR A 91 1.87 -9.46 8.90
C TYR A 91 1.18 -9.11 7.57
N TYR A 92 0.34 -10.04 7.10
CA TYR A 92 -0.33 -9.98 5.80
C TYR A 92 -1.17 -8.71 5.60
N HIS A 93 -0.79 -7.91 4.59
CA HIS A 93 -1.43 -6.64 4.20
C HIS A 93 -1.60 -5.61 5.34
N LEU A 94 -0.56 -5.42 6.15
CA LEU A 94 -0.50 -4.36 7.15
C LEU A 94 0.74 -3.49 6.94
N SER A 95 0.62 -2.19 7.23
CA SER A 95 1.76 -1.27 7.32
C SER A 95 2.46 -1.39 8.67
N ARG A 96 3.71 -0.94 8.78
CA ARG A 96 4.49 -0.98 10.03
C ARG A 96 3.82 -0.23 11.19
N ALA A 97 3.02 0.79 10.91
CA ALA A 97 2.26 1.55 11.90
C ALA A 97 1.02 0.78 12.44
N GLU A 98 0.56 -0.25 11.72
CA GLU A 98 -0.58 -1.08 12.11
C GLU A 98 -0.17 -2.37 12.84
N GLU A 99 1.13 -2.65 12.94
CA GLU A 99 1.70 -3.77 13.69
C GLU A 99 1.71 -3.45 15.19
N SER A 100 0.97 -4.20 16.00
CA SER A 100 0.96 -4.02 17.47
C SER A 100 0.74 -5.32 18.22
N ALA A 101 1.20 -5.38 19.47
CA ALA A 101 1.03 -6.55 20.34
C ALA A 101 -0.45 -6.89 20.61
N GLU A 102 -1.35 -5.91 20.50
CA GLU A 102 -2.79 -6.10 20.67
C GLU A 102 -3.44 -6.96 19.56
N ARG A 103 -2.70 -7.32 18.49
CA ARG A 103 -3.19 -8.23 17.43
C ARG A 103 -3.24 -9.70 17.83
N VAL A 104 -2.49 -10.14 18.83
CA VAL A 104 -2.52 -11.52 19.35
C VAL A 104 -2.58 -11.43 20.87
N LYS A 105 -3.80 -11.33 21.40
CA LYS A 105 -4.02 -11.10 22.83
C LYS A 105 -3.79 -12.39 23.61
N VAL A 106 -3.43 -12.27 24.89
CA VAL A 106 -3.25 -13.44 25.76
C VAL A 106 -4.62 -14.09 26.05
N GLY A 107 -4.97 -15.06 25.19
CA GLY A 107 -6.19 -15.84 25.27
C GLY A 107 -5.99 -17.20 25.92
N ALA A 108 -7.09 -17.94 26.08
CA ALA A 108 -7.12 -19.26 26.70
C ALA A 108 -6.34 -20.29 25.86
N PHE A 109 -6.56 -20.28 24.54
CA PHE A 109 -5.77 -21.04 23.55
C PHE A 109 -4.25 -20.76 23.64
N TRP A 110 -3.84 -19.49 23.69
CA TRP A 110 -2.43 -19.10 23.75
C TRP A 110 -1.75 -19.51 25.06
N ARG A 111 -2.49 -19.46 26.18
CA ARG A 111 -2.08 -20.01 27.48
C ARG A 111 -1.84 -21.52 27.41
N ASP A 112 -2.65 -22.27 26.67
CA ASP A 112 -2.47 -23.72 26.51
C ASP A 112 -1.25 -24.02 25.62
N TYR A 113 -1.11 -23.32 24.51
CA TYR A 113 0.05 -23.44 23.61
C TYR A 113 1.38 -23.16 24.32
N ALA A 114 1.39 -22.19 25.26
CA ALA A 114 2.54 -21.87 26.10
C ALA A 114 2.84 -22.93 27.18
N LYS A 115 1.85 -23.75 27.57
CA LYS A 115 1.96 -24.80 28.60
C LYS A 115 2.21 -26.21 28.05
N ARG A 116 2.05 -26.42 26.75
CA ARG A 116 2.10 -27.76 26.13
C ARG A 116 3.41 -28.50 26.39
N ASP A 117 3.32 -29.83 26.45
CA ASP A 117 4.49 -30.67 26.16
C ASP A 117 4.85 -30.50 24.68
N ARG A 118 6.13 -30.29 24.38
CA ARG A 118 6.63 -30.12 23.00
C ARG A 118 6.80 -31.46 22.26
N ASN A 119 6.64 -32.58 22.95
CA ASN A 119 6.75 -33.93 22.39
C ASN A 119 5.38 -34.50 21.92
N ILE A 120 4.28 -33.76 22.08
CA ILE A 120 2.91 -34.21 21.82
C ILE A 120 2.24 -33.24 20.83
N PRO A 121 1.48 -33.74 19.83
CA PRO A 121 0.67 -32.91 18.94
C PRO A 121 -0.23 -31.92 19.71
N PHE A 122 -0.19 -30.64 19.37
CA PHE A 122 -0.93 -29.60 20.06
C PHE A 122 -2.38 -29.50 19.58
N GLN A 123 -3.30 -29.64 20.53
CA GLN A 123 -4.73 -29.45 20.36
C GLN A 123 -5.27 -28.69 21.58
N SER A 124 -6.27 -27.84 21.40
CA SER A 124 -6.97 -27.15 22.51
C SER A 124 -8.44 -26.99 22.16
N SER A 125 -9.32 -27.23 23.14
CA SER A 125 -10.75 -26.94 23.06
C SER A 125 -11.04 -25.45 22.89
N ASP A 126 -10.13 -24.59 23.35
CA ASP A 126 -10.24 -23.14 23.24
C ASP A 126 -9.87 -22.61 21.83
N PHE A 127 -9.62 -23.47 20.82
CA PHE A 127 -9.21 -23.04 19.47
C PHE A 127 -10.15 -22.01 18.82
N ALA A 128 -11.47 -22.15 19.04
CA ALA A 128 -12.49 -21.23 18.56
C ALA A 128 -12.42 -19.83 19.20
N THR A 129 -11.56 -19.62 20.20
CA THR A 129 -11.31 -18.29 20.80
C THR A 129 -10.19 -17.52 20.09
N ALA A 130 -9.29 -18.19 19.37
CA ALA A 130 -8.16 -17.58 18.67
C ALA A 130 -8.53 -17.10 17.26
N SER A 131 -9.64 -16.34 17.17
CA SER A 131 -10.27 -15.95 15.90
C SER A 131 -10.58 -14.45 15.80
N SER A 132 -9.87 -13.59 16.53
CA SER A 132 -10.17 -12.14 16.54
C SER A 132 -9.79 -11.44 15.22
N ASN A 133 -8.80 -11.97 14.49
CA ASN A 133 -8.32 -11.45 13.22
C ASN A 133 -7.52 -12.51 12.43
N PHE A 134 -7.26 -12.24 11.15
CA PHE A 134 -6.58 -13.16 10.24
C PHE A 134 -5.19 -13.61 10.74
N SER A 135 -4.36 -12.71 11.28
CA SER A 135 -3.04 -13.07 11.79
C SER A 135 -3.14 -14.04 12.97
N GLU A 136 -4.08 -13.81 13.89
CA GLU A 136 -4.32 -14.74 15.01
C GLU A 136 -4.83 -16.10 14.52
N MET A 137 -5.76 -16.13 13.55
CA MET A 137 -6.29 -17.37 12.97
C MET A 137 -5.21 -18.20 12.27
N ILE A 138 -4.35 -17.55 11.48
CA ILE A 138 -3.25 -18.23 10.78
C ILE A 138 -2.20 -18.73 11.77
N LEU A 139 -1.84 -17.94 12.79
CA LEU A 139 -0.93 -18.39 13.84
C LEU A 139 -1.52 -19.55 14.65
N ALA A 140 -2.82 -19.54 14.94
CA ALA A 140 -3.51 -20.63 15.63
C ALA A 140 -3.54 -21.91 14.79
N LEU A 141 -3.87 -21.80 13.50
CA LEU A 141 -3.84 -22.90 12.55
C LEU A 141 -2.42 -23.48 12.35
N ALA A 142 -1.40 -22.62 12.31
CA ALA A 142 0.01 -23.02 12.15
C ALA A 142 0.61 -23.72 13.39
N VAL A 143 -0.09 -23.73 14.53
CA VAL A 143 0.33 -24.45 15.74
C VAL A 143 -0.60 -25.60 16.12
N LEU A 144 -1.77 -25.73 15.48
CA LEU A 144 -2.72 -26.82 15.72
C LEU A 144 -2.33 -28.04 14.90
N ASP A 145 -1.98 -29.13 15.56
CA ASP A 145 -1.72 -30.42 14.93
C ASP A 145 -3.02 -31.17 14.60
N LEU A 146 -3.88 -30.51 13.81
CA LEU A 146 -5.03 -31.08 13.12
C LEU A 146 -4.67 -31.32 11.64
N PRO A 147 -5.06 -32.45 11.04
CA PRO A 147 -4.68 -32.75 9.66
C PRO A 147 -5.46 -31.87 8.66
N PHE A 148 -4.76 -31.27 7.70
CA PHE A 148 -5.37 -30.51 6.61
C PHE A 148 -6.22 -31.40 5.67
N GLU A 149 -5.89 -32.68 5.55
CA GLU A 149 -6.69 -33.69 4.86
C GLU A 149 -7.38 -34.59 5.89
N SER A 150 -8.72 -34.60 5.91
CA SER A 150 -9.49 -35.42 6.86
C SER A 150 -9.36 -36.92 6.53
N PRO A 151 -8.92 -37.77 7.48
CA PRO A 151 -8.90 -39.21 7.28
C PRO A 151 -10.33 -39.77 7.31
N GLN A 152 -10.57 -40.88 6.62
CA GLN A 152 -11.92 -41.44 6.52
C GLN A 152 -12.42 -42.02 7.86
N HIS A 153 -13.16 -41.20 8.61
CA HIS A 153 -13.85 -41.61 9.83
C HIS A 153 -15.03 -42.54 9.50
N LYS A 154 -15.33 -43.49 10.38
CA LYS A 154 -16.43 -44.45 10.22
C LYS A 154 -17.63 -44.02 11.06
N THR A 155 -18.83 -44.02 10.48
CA THR A 155 -20.08 -43.64 11.15
C THR A 155 -21.16 -44.70 10.96
N GLU A 156 -21.92 -44.94 12.02
CA GLU A 156 -23.06 -45.86 12.04
C GLU A 156 -24.26 -45.19 12.69
N PHE A 157 -25.47 -45.50 12.21
CA PHE A 157 -26.73 -44.96 12.73
C PHE A 157 -27.69 -46.13 12.99
N ALA A 158 -28.15 -46.27 14.24
CA ALA A 158 -29.04 -47.34 14.67
C ALA A 158 -30.00 -46.83 15.75
N GLU A 159 -31.29 -47.14 15.64
CA GLU A 159 -32.33 -46.85 16.65
C GLU A 159 -32.43 -45.39 17.14
N GLY A 160 -31.92 -44.42 16.37
CA GLY A 160 -31.86 -42.99 16.72
C GLY A 160 -30.54 -42.56 17.37
N GLN A 161 -29.63 -43.50 17.66
CA GLN A 161 -28.25 -43.26 18.07
C GLN A 161 -27.33 -43.11 16.85
N MET A 162 -26.31 -42.26 16.99
CA MET A 162 -25.16 -42.15 16.07
C MET A 162 -23.90 -42.64 16.79
N THR A 163 -23.12 -43.49 16.12
CA THR A 163 -21.78 -43.92 16.54
C THR A 163 -20.76 -43.38 15.55
N LEU A 164 -19.61 -42.93 16.07
CA LEU A 164 -18.53 -42.30 15.30
C LEU A 164 -17.18 -42.86 15.76
N ASP A 165 -16.50 -43.58 14.86
CA ASP A 165 -15.15 -44.10 15.06
C ASP A 165 -14.15 -43.17 14.34
N PRO A 166 -13.42 -42.30 15.07
CA PRO A 166 -12.52 -41.31 14.47
C PRO A 166 -11.20 -41.93 14.02
N ALA A 167 -10.98 -42.03 12.71
CA ALA A 167 -9.69 -42.44 12.11
C ALA A 167 -8.51 -41.45 12.29
N GLY A 168 -8.68 -40.40 13.11
CA GLY A 168 -7.67 -39.37 13.37
C GLY A 168 -8.27 -38.16 14.11
N PRO A 169 -7.47 -37.13 14.43
CA PRO A 169 -7.93 -35.93 15.15
C PRO A 169 -9.09 -35.21 14.44
N MET A 170 -10.05 -34.71 15.23
CA MET A 170 -11.24 -34.02 14.74
C MET A 170 -11.83 -33.08 15.80
N VAL A 171 -12.81 -32.26 15.39
CA VAL A 171 -13.58 -31.38 16.29
C VAL A 171 -15.06 -31.81 16.28
N ILE A 172 -15.69 -31.83 17.45
CA ILE A 172 -17.09 -32.29 17.66
C ILE A 172 -17.90 -31.20 18.37
N PHE A 173 -19.15 -30.99 17.95
CA PHE A 173 -20.12 -30.06 18.56
C PHE A 173 -21.51 -30.73 18.67
N HIS A 174 -22.24 -30.54 19.78
CA HIS A 174 -23.62 -31.05 19.96
C HIS A 174 -24.45 -30.24 20.99
N GLU A 175 -25.78 -30.44 21.04
CA GLU A 175 -26.76 -29.68 21.86
C GLU A 175 -27.98 -30.57 22.23
N GLU A 176 -28.58 -30.43 23.44
CA GLU A 176 -29.81 -31.15 23.89
C GLU A 176 -30.57 -30.44 25.06
N ILE A 177 -31.81 -30.87 25.38
CA ILE A 177 -32.73 -30.22 26.36
C ILE A 177 -33.53 -31.27 27.20
N LYS A 178 -33.68 -31.07 28.53
CA LYS A 178 -34.12 -32.05 29.57
C LYS A 178 -34.85 -31.42 30.81
N VAL A 179 -35.64 -32.14 31.64
CA VAL A 179 -36.66 -31.64 32.64
C VAL A 179 -36.63 -32.29 34.06
N SER A 180 -36.71 -31.51 35.17
CA SER A 180 -36.08 -31.88 36.48
C SER A 180 -36.90 -32.12 37.79
N ASP A 181 -36.40 -33.04 38.64
CA ASP A 181 -36.83 -33.45 40.02
C ASP A 181 -35.90 -32.93 41.17
N VAL A 182 -36.15 -33.25 42.46
CA VAL A 182 -35.23 -32.95 43.61
C VAL A 182 -34.82 -34.22 44.39
N GLN A 183 -33.52 -34.47 44.56
CA GLN A 183 -33.00 -35.55 45.43
C GLN A 183 -32.85 -35.08 46.90
N LYS A 184 -33.16 -35.99 47.86
CA LYS A 184 -33.12 -35.71 49.32
C LYS A 184 -31.78 -35.99 50.01
N LYS A 185 -30.75 -36.40 49.27
CA LYS A 185 -29.37 -36.55 49.75
C LYS A 185 -28.43 -36.08 48.63
N PRO A 186 -27.34 -35.35 48.95
CA PRO A 186 -26.40 -34.94 47.93
C PRO A 186 -25.51 -36.10 47.48
N GLU A 187 -25.81 -36.66 46.31
CA GLU A 187 -25.08 -37.80 45.74
C GLU A 187 -23.87 -37.34 44.93
N GLY A 188 -22.71 -37.25 45.57
CA GLY A 188 -21.43 -37.11 44.85
C GLY A 188 -21.13 -35.73 44.28
N ILE A 189 -21.82 -34.68 44.75
CA ILE A 189 -21.44 -33.28 44.54
C ILE A 189 -21.39 -32.60 45.91
N LEU A 190 -20.32 -31.84 46.15
CA LEU A 190 -20.22 -30.87 47.24
C LEU A 190 -20.31 -29.47 46.63
N VAL A 191 -20.99 -28.55 47.31
CA VAL A 191 -21.05 -27.14 46.93
C VAL A 191 -20.82 -26.27 48.16
N SER A 192 -20.04 -25.21 47.99
CA SER A 192 -19.85 -24.15 48.98
C SER A 192 -20.01 -22.79 48.31
N GLN A 193 -20.37 -21.78 49.08
CA GLN A 193 -20.71 -20.46 48.59
C GLN A 193 -20.17 -19.41 49.56
N ASN A 194 -19.19 -18.63 49.12
CA ASN A 194 -18.50 -17.63 49.93
C ASN A 194 -18.67 -16.24 49.30
N PHE A 195 -18.56 -15.18 50.10
CA PHE A 195 -18.61 -13.79 49.60
C PHE A 195 -17.26 -13.13 49.78
N PHE A 196 -16.87 -12.22 48.87
CA PHE A 196 -15.61 -11.46 48.95
C PHE A 196 -15.84 -10.02 48.51
N ARG A 197 -14.97 -9.09 48.94
CA ARG A 197 -15.01 -7.70 48.48
C ARG A 197 -14.25 -7.60 47.15
N HIS A 198 -14.86 -7.06 46.10
CA HIS A 198 -14.26 -7.07 44.76
C HIS A 198 -12.96 -6.25 44.67
N SER A 199 -12.82 -5.20 45.50
CA SER A 199 -11.61 -4.36 45.57
C SER A 199 -10.50 -4.90 46.48
N ASP A 200 -10.75 -5.99 47.20
CA ASP A 200 -9.90 -6.52 48.28
C ASP A 200 -10.15 -8.03 48.40
N ARG A 201 -9.80 -8.75 47.32
CA ARG A 201 -10.18 -10.15 47.12
C ARG A 201 -9.32 -11.14 47.90
N GLN A 202 -8.03 -10.86 48.08
CA GLN A 202 -7.04 -11.84 48.56
C GLN A 202 -6.19 -11.26 49.69
N SER A 203 -5.76 -12.11 50.61
CA SER A 203 -4.67 -11.82 51.54
C SER A 203 -3.56 -12.87 51.45
N LEU A 204 -2.41 -12.60 52.06
CA LEU A 204 -1.25 -13.48 52.00
C LEU A 204 -1.06 -14.21 53.32
N VAL A 205 -1.20 -15.54 53.29
CA VAL A 205 -0.85 -16.39 54.43
C VAL A 205 0.37 -17.22 54.05
N ASN A 206 1.47 -17.03 54.78
CA ASN A 206 2.76 -17.70 54.55
C ASN A 206 3.28 -17.60 53.09
N GLY A 207 3.15 -16.41 52.49
CA GLY A 207 3.61 -16.12 51.12
C GLY A 207 2.76 -16.74 50.01
N LYS A 208 1.55 -17.22 50.32
CA LYS A 208 0.57 -17.72 49.35
C LYS A 208 -0.70 -16.86 49.38
N PRO A 209 -1.27 -16.47 48.23
CA PRO A 209 -2.55 -15.80 48.18
C PRO A 209 -3.68 -16.77 48.60
N VAL A 210 -4.59 -16.25 49.41
CA VAL A 210 -5.81 -16.93 49.89
C VAL A 210 -6.99 -16.00 49.64
N ASP A 211 -8.12 -16.50 49.13
CA ASP A 211 -9.32 -15.68 48.94
C ASP A 211 -9.86 -15.21 50.31
N LYS A 212 -10.11 -13.90 50.41
CA LYS A 212 -10.42 -13.13 51.62
C LYS A 212 -11.93 -13.00 51.77
N PHE A 213 -12.57 -13.98 52.40
CA PHE A 213 -14.02 -14.05 52.48
C PHE A 213 -14.61 -13.14 53.57
N VAL A 214 -15.79 -12.58 53.27
CA VAL A 214 -16.55 -11.64 54.10
C VAL A 214 -17.67 -12.40 54.81
N THR A 215 -17.52 -12.56 56.13
CA THR A 215 -18.47 -13.29 57.00
C THR A 215 -19.34 -12.39 57.87
N ASP A 216 -18.87 -11.18 58.20
CA ASP A 216 -19.44 -10.36 59.27
C ASP A 216 -20.31 -9.20 58.76
N GLU A 217 -19.71 -8.25 58.07
CA GLU A 217 -20.34 -6.98 57.66
C GLU A 217 -20.11 -6.68 56.17
N PHE A 218 -21.21 -6.40 55.48
CA PHE A 218 -21.23 -5.87 54.13
C PHE A 218 -21.42 -4.35 54.18
N LEU A 219 -20.88 -3.62 53.21
CA LEU A 219 -20.98 -2.16 53.15
C LEU A 219 -21.94 -1.71 52.06
N THR A 220 -22.71 -0.67 52.35
CA THR A 220 -23.47 0.04 51.31
C THR A 220 -22.51 0.62 50.26
N HIS A 221 -22.94 0.62 48.99
CA HIS A 221 -22.19 1.14 47.84
C HIS A 221 -20.82 0.47 47.54
N ALA A 222 -20.40 -0.55 48.29
CA ALA A 222 -19.23 -1.37 47.95
C ALA A 222 -19.62 -2.57 47.06
N VAL A 223 -18.79 -2.88 46.07
CA VAL A 223 -19.00 -4.05 45.19
C VAL A 223 -18.47 -5.32 45.86
N TYR A 224 -19.34 -6.32 45.94
CA TYR A 224 -19.04 -7.67 46.42
C TYR A 224 -19.15 -8.68 45.28
N GLY A 225 -18.34 -9.72 45.36
CA GLY A 225 -18.51 -10.95 44.60
C GLY A 225 -19.02 -12.07 45.50
N CYS A 226 -19.74 -13.02 44.92
CA CYS A 226 -19.98 -14.31 45.51
C CYS A 226 -19.29 -15.38 44.68
N GLN A 227 -18.46 -16.21 45.33
CA GLN A 227 -17.81 -17.36 44.76
C GLN A 227 -18.57 -18.63 45.15
N VAL A 228 -19.16 -19.27 44.15
CA VAL A 228 -19.72 -20.62 44.22
C VAL A 228 -18.63 -21.60 43.79
N VAL A 229 -18.29 -22.53 44.68
CA VAL A 229 -17.30 -23.58 44.45
C VAL A 229 -18.02 -24.91 44.44
N VAL A 230 -17.89 -25.67 43.36
CA VAL A 230 -18.58 -26.96 43.17
C VAL A 230 -17.56 -28.05 42.90
N THR A 231 -17.61 -29.10 43.71
CA THR A 231 -16.64 -30.20 43.73
C THR A 231 -17.34 -31.53 43.49
N ASN A 232 -16.74 -32.35 42.63
CA ASN A 232 -17.10 -33.74 42.42
C ASN A 232 -16.11 -34.65 43.18
N PRO A 233 -16.41 -35.08 44.42
CA PRO A 233 -15.54 -36.01 45.16
C PRO A 233 -15.62 -37.47 44.67
N THR A 234 -16.22 -37.77 43.51
CA THR A 234 -16.41 -39.14 43.01
C THR A 234 -15.43 -39.50 41.88
N SER A 235 -15.32 -40.80 41.61
CA SER A 235 -14.54 -41.36 40.50
C SER A 235 -15.22 -41.24 39.12
N ALA A 236 -16.42 -40.64 39.05
CA ALA A 236 -17.18 -40.49 37.81
C ALA A 236 -17.38 -39.00 37.49
N ARG A 237 -17.25 -38.61 36.22
CA ARG A 237 -17.55 -37.26 35.74
C ARG A 237 -19.00 -36.89 35.99
N GLN A 238 -19.27 -35.61 36.26
CA GLN A 238 -20.59 -35.08 36.62
C GLN A 238 -20.89 -33.83 35.79
N ASP A 239 -21.78 -33.95 34.81
CA ASP A 239 -22.29 -32.80 34.03
C ASP A 239 -23.53 -32.22 34.74
N ILE A 240 -23.42 -30.97 35.17
CA ILE A 240 -24.33 -30.29 36.12
C ILE A 240 -24.77 -28.91 35.61
N SER A 241 -25.80 -28.35 36.24
CA SER A 241 -26.38 -27.04 35.99
C SER A 241 -26.55 -26.29 37.30
N LEU A 242 -26.11 -25.04 37.37
CA LEU A 242 -26.05 -24.24 38.59
C LEU A 242 -26.99 -23.05 38.48
N LEU A 243 -28.03 -23.01 39.33
CA LEU A 243 -28.87 -21.84 39.49
C LEU A 243 -28.22 -20.89 40.49
N LEU A 244 -27.95 -19.66 40.03
CA LEU A 244 -27.25 -18.60 40.74
C LEU A 244 -28.17 -17.38 40.86
N GLN A 245 -28.21 -16.74 42.02
CA GLN A 245 -29.04 -15.55 42.28
C GLN A 245 -28.29 -14.55 43.17
N ILE A 246 -28.51 -13.24 42.98
CA ILE A 246 -27.96 -12.22 43.89
C ILE A 246 -28.81 -12.10 45.19
N PRO A 247 -28.27 -11.53 46.29
CA PRO A 247 -29.06 -11.28 47.50
C PRO A 247 -30.28 -10.39 47.28
N THR A 248 -31.34 -10.62 48.07
CA THR A 248 -32.54 -9.78 48.03
C THR A 248 -32.17 -8.32 48.31
N GLY A 249 -32.70 -7.36 47.55
CA GLY A 249 -32.38 -5.93 47.72
C GLY A 249 -30.99 -5.50 47.21
N ALA A 250 -30.14 -6.43 46.77
CA ALA A 250 -28.90 -6.10 46.06
C ALA A 250 -29.15 -5.75 44.58
N VAL A 251 -28.23 -5.00 43.99
CA VAL A 251 -28.24 -4.60 42.57
C VAL A 251 -27.07 -5.28 41.85
N PRO A 252 -27.27 -5.97 40.71
CA PRO A 252 -26.21 -6.67 40.00
C PRO A 252 -25.28 -5.68 39.28
N VAL A 253 -23.99 -5.99 39.22
CA VAL A 253 -22.96 -5.19 38.51
C VAL A 253 -21.98 -6.09 37.76
N LEU A 254 -21.06 -5.48 36.99
CA LEU A 254 -20.02 -6.19 36.23
C LEU A 254 -20.60 -7.30 35.32
N THR A 255 -21.62 -6.94 34.53
CA THR A 255 -22.40 -7.83 33.63
C THR A 255 -23.12 -9.01 34.30
N SER A 256 -23.15 -9.07 35.63
CA SER A 256 -23.94 -10.05 36.38
C SER A 256 -25.44 -9.87 36.13
N GLN A 257 -26.20 -10.95 36.30
CA GLN A 257 -27.66 -10.97 36.19
C GLN A 257 -28.27 -11.17 37.58
N GLN A 258 -29.53 -10.76 37.77
CA GLN A 258 -30.25 -11.00 39.02
C GLN A 258 -30.39 -12.50 39.33
N THR A 259 -30.60 -13.31 38.29
CA THR A 259 -30.65 -14.77 38.32
C THR A 259 -30.04 -15.31 37.03
N ARG A 260 -29.24 -16.38 37.10
CA ARG A 260 -28.54 -17.00 35.96
C ARG A 260 -28.48 -18.51 36.18
N THR A 261 -28.56 -19.29 35.10
CA THR A 261 -28.16 -20.71 35.10
C THR A 261 -26.82 -20.85 34.39
N GLU A 262 -25.90 -21.66 34.90
CA GLU A 262 -24.66 -22.04 34.23
C GLU A 262 -24.52 -23.55 34.14
N HIS A 263 -24.21 -24.07 32.95
CA HIS A 263 -23.89 -25.50 32.74
C HIS A 263 -22.40 -25.75 32.94
N VAL A 264 -22.06 -26.85 33.60
CA VAL A 264 -20.70 -27.15 34.09
C VAL A 264 -20.43 -28.65 33.96
N SER A 265 -19.29 -29.03 33.39
CA SER A 265 -18.72 -30.37 33.57
C SER A 265 -17.75 -30.36 34.75
N LEU A 266 -17.86 -31.34 35.65
CA LEU A 266 -16.87 -31.63 36.69
C LEU A 266 -16.28 -33.03 36.48
N GLU A 267 -15.00 -33.11 36.12
CA GLU A 267 -14.27 -34.37 36.02
C GLU A 267 -14.15 -35.08 37.39
N PRO A 268 -13.79 -36.38 37.43
CA PRO A 268 -13.53 -37.11 38.67
C PRO A 268 -12.59 -36.37 39.62
N TYR A 269 -12.95 -36.28 40.90
CA TYR A 269 -12.19 -35.57 41.94
C TYR A 269 -11.88 -34.08 41.65
N HIS A 270 -12.66 -33.43 40.76
CA HIS A 270 -12.42 -32.06 40.30
C HIS A 270 -13.28 -31.00 41.01
N THR A 271 -12.80 -29.75 41.00
CA THR A 271 -13.46 -28.58 41.60
C THR A 271 -13.46 -27.41 40.62
N LYS A 272 -14.62 -26.77 40.39
CA LYS A 272 -14.76 -25.51 39.63
C LYS A 272 -15.30 -24.39 40.52
N SER A 273 -14.75 -23.19 40.38
CA SER A 273 -15.25 -21.95 41.00
C SER A 273 -15.92 -21.05 39.96
N ILE A 274 -17.04 -20.41 40.34
CA ILE A 274 -17.88 -19.54 39.50
C ILE A 274 -18.28 -18.32 40.32
N GLU A 275 -18.30 -17.14 39.69
CA GLU A 275 -18.46 -15.87 40.40
C GLU A 275 -19.50 -14.93 39.76
N TYR A 276 -20.21 -14.19 40.60
CA TYR A 276 -21.15 -13.13 40.23
C TYR A 276 -21.07 -11.95 41.21
N HIS A 277 -21.41 -10.74 40.75
CA HIS A 277 -21.12 -9.49 41.45
C HIS A 277 -22.35 -8.60 41.66
N PHE A 278 -22.41 -7.94 42.82
CA PHE A 278 -23.53 -7.08 43.25
C PHE A 278 -23.05 -6.01 44.24
N TYR A 279 -23.92 -5.04 44.54
CA TYR A 279 -23.76 -4.13 45.69
C TYR A 279 -25.10 -3.91 46.40
N PHE A 280 -25.06 -3.43 47.64
CA PHE A 280 -26.25 -3.03 48.39
C PHE A 280 -26.43 -1.50 48.36
N PRO A 281 -27.61 -0.97 47.99
CA PRO A 281 -27.87 0.47 47.95
C PRO A 281 -28.26 1.06 49.32
N VAL A 282 -28.71 0.23 50.28
CA VAL A 282 -29.14 0.66 51.63
C VAL A 282 -28.69 -0.36 52.68
N ALA A 283 -28.50 0.11 53.91
CA ALA A 283 -28.16 -0.74 55.06
C ALA A 283 -29.38 -1.56 55.52
N GLY A 284 -29.13 -2.72 56.14
CA GLY A 284 -30.20 -3.64 56.55
C GLY A 284 -29.75 -5.09 56.62
N ARG A 285 -30.72 -6.00 56.74
CA ARG A 285 -30.54 -7.46 56.72
C ARG A 285 -31.25 -8.04 55.51
N PHE A 286 -30.54 -8.86 54.74
CA PHE A 286 -31.02 -9.34 53.44
C PHE A 286 -30.83 -10.86 53.29
N SER A 287 -31.93 -11.58 53.08
CA SER A 287 -31.89 -13.01 52.78
C SER A 287 -31.29 -13.25 51.38
N HIS A 288 -30.34 -14.18 51.28
CA HIS A 288 -29.79 -14.65 50.02
C HIS A 288 -30.35 -16.04 49.66
N TYR A 289 -30.85 -16.17 48.44
CA TYR A 289 -31.29 -17.46 47.89
C TYR A 289 -30.05 -18.23 47.39
N PRO A 290 -29.72 -19.38 47.99
CA PRO A 290 -28.44 -20.05 47.78
C PRO A 290 -28.35 -20.73 46.41
N VAL A 291 -27.13 -21.03 45.97
CA VAL A 291 -26.88 -21.87 44.80
C VAL A 291 -27.60 -23.21 44.92
N HIS A 292 -28.27 -23.60 43.83
CA HIS A 292 -28.82 -24.95 43.65
C HIS A 292 -28.12 -25.63 42.47
N VAL A 293 -27.68 -26.88 42.68
CA VAL A 293 -27.01 -27.72 41.69
C VAL A 293 -27.96 -28.78 41.19
N ALA A 294 -28.18 -28.85 39.88
CA ALA A 294 -28.91 -29.92 39.21
C ALA A 294 -27.99 -30.79 38.33
N ARG A 295 -28.21 -32.10 38.28
CA ARG A 295 -27.49 -33.08 37.45
C ARG A 295 -28.48 -34.08 36.89
N ASN A 296 -28.39 -34.46 35.62
CA ASN A 296 -29.28 -35.44 34.99
C ASN A 296 -30.74 -35.21 35.40
N GLU A 297 -31.22 -33.97 35.22
CA GLU A 297 -32.58 -33.60 35.58
C GLU A 297 -32.93 -33.76 37.07
N LYS A 298 -31.99 -33.68 38.03
CA LYS A 298 -32.35 -33.66 39.46
C LYS A 298 -31.53 -32.65 40.24
N ILE A 299 -32.12 -31.89 41.17
CA ILE A 299 -31.36 -31.10 42.13
C ILE A 299 -30.63 -32.07 43.05
N VAL A 300 -29.29 -32.03 43.01
CA VAL A 300 -28.36 -32.95 43.68
C VAL A 300 -27.51 -32.30 44.76
N ALA A 301 -27.45 -30.96 44.85
CA ALA A 301 -26.81 -30.26 45.96
C ALA A 301 -27.32 -28.82 46.07
N MET A 302 -27.21 -28.23 47.25
CA MET A 302 -27.49 -26.81 47.53
C MET A 302 -26.76 -26.38 48.80
N VAL A 303 -26.56 -25.08 48.99
CA VAL A 303 -26.08 -24.49 50.24
C VAL A 303 -27.27 -24.02 51.08
N ASP A 304 -27.12 -23.88 52.40
CA ASP A 304 -28.15 -23.25 53.24
C ASP A 304 -28.31 -21.75 52.91
N SER A 305 -29.51 -21.22 53.15
CA SER A 305 -29.80 -19.79 52.94
C SER A 305 -29.14 -18.94 54.04
N VAL A 306 -28.54 -17.82 53.66
CA VAL A 306 -27.80 -16.90 54.56
C VAL A 306 -28.50 -15.54 54.64
N GLU A 307 -28.52 -14.93 55.82
CA GLU A 307 -28.89 -13.52 56.00
C GLU A 307 -27.63 -12.66 56.03
N LEU A 308 -27.53 -11.69 55.13
CA LEU A 308 -26.37 -10.80 55.00
C LEU A 308 -26.64 -9.48 55.74
N ASN A 309 -25.74 -9.12 56.66
CA ASN A 309 -25.81 -7.90 57.47
C ASN A 309 -25.05 -6.76 56.78
N VAL A 310 -25.76 -5.70 56.40
CA VAL A 310 -25.24 -4.55 55.64
C VAL A 310 -25.27 -3.29 56.49
N VAL A 311 -24.11 -2.62 56.61
CA VAL A 311 -23.90 -1.40 57.38
C VAL A 311 -23.36 -0.27 56.49
N GLU A 312 -23.46 0.98 56.94
CA GLU A 312 -22.92 2.14 56.17
C GLU A 312 -21.42 2.34 56.35
N LYS A 313 -20.84 1.87 57.47
CA LYS A 313 -19.42 2.02 57.82
C LYS A 313 -18.96 0.76 58.56
N PRO A 314 -17.78 0.21 58.25
CA PRO A 314 -17.29 -1.02 58.88
C PRO A 314 -16.93 -0.77 60.34
N THR A 315 -17.28 -1.71 61.22
CA THR A 315 -16.93 -1.67 62.65
C THR A 315 -15.50 -2.15 62.94
N LYS A 316 -14.84 -2.78 61.96
CA LYS A 316 -13.46 -3.28 62.03
C LYS A 316 -12.65 -2.71 60.85
N LEU A 317 -11.40 -2.31 61.10
CA LEU A 317 -10.46 -1.88 60.08
C LEU A 317 -9.61 -3.07 59.60
N ASP A 318 -9.44 -3.18 58.29
CA ASP A 318 -8.53 -4.15 57.67
C ASP A 318 -7.14 -3.54 57.49
N ILE A 319 -6.10 -4.32 57.84
CA ILE A 319 -4.70 -3.88 57.82
C ILE A 319 -3.84 -4.65 56.80
N GLU A 320 -4.39 -5.64 56.10
CA GLU A 320 -3.66 -6.48 55.14
C GLU A 320 -3.85 -6.06 53.67
N SER A 321 -4.85 -5.23 53.36
CA SER A 321 -5.09 -4.71 52.00
C SER A 321 -4.02 -3.73 51.51
N TRP A 322 -3.89 -3.63 50.18
CA TRP A 322 -3.05 -2.60 49.54
C TRP A 322 -3.48 -1.16 49.89
N ASP A 323 -4.78 -0.95 50.15
CA ASP A 323 -5.32 0.32 50.65
C ASP A 323 -4.63 0.73 51.96
N TYR A 324 -4.47 -0.20 52.90
CA TYR A 324 -3.80 0.07 54.18
C TYR A 324 -2.28 0.08 54.02
N ILE A 325 -1.69 -0.94 53.41
CA ILE A 325 -0.23 -1.15 53.36
C ILE A 325 0.47 -0.04 52.58
N SER A 326 -0.10 0.43 51.46
CA SER A 326 0.55 1.47 50.65
C SER A 326 0.69 2.81 51.41
N GLN A 327 -0.27 3.13 52.29
CA GLN A 327 -0.29 4.38 53.06
C GLN A 327 0.36 4.25 54.46
N ASN A 328 0.12 3.14 55.17
CA ASN A 328 0.46 2.98 56.59
C ASN A 328 1.52 1.90 56.87
N GLY A 329 1.83 1.04 55.89
CA GLY A 329 2.83 -0.02 56.03
C GLY A 329 4.27 0.49 55.99
N THR A 330 5.23 -0.34 56.39
CA THR A 330 6.66 -0.08 56.19
C THR A 330 7.08 -0.38 54.74
N ASP A 331 8.29 0.02 54.35
CA ASP A 331 8.78 -0.20 52.99
C ASP A 331 9.08 -1.69 52.70
N GLU A 332 9.42 -2.46 53.74
CA GLU A 332 9.49 -3.93 53.68
C GLU A 332 8.11 -4.53 53.41
N ALA A 333 7.06 -4.06 54.10
CA ALA A 333 5.69 -4.55 53.88
C ALA A 333 5.21 -4.22 52.45
N VAL A 334 5.51 -3.03 51.94
CA VAL A 334 5.21 -2.62 50.56
C VAL A 334 5.96 -3.48 49.53
N THR A 335 7.28 -3.67 49.70
CA THR A 335 8.08 -4.46 48.74
C THR A 335 7.74 -5.94 48.79
N GLN A 336 7.51 -6.50 49.99
CA GLN A 336 7.02 -7.88 50.16
C GLN A 336 5.68 -8.08 49.45
N PHE A 337 4.72 -7.13 49.59
CA PHE A 337 3.43 -7.19 48.90
C PHE A 337 3.58 -7.23 47.38
N ILE A 338 4.51 -6.44 46.82
CA ILE A 338 4.82 -6.42 45.38
C ILE A 338 5.47 -7.73 44.91
N ASP A 339 6.35 -8.34 45.71
CA ASP A 339 7.00 -9.61 45.37
C ASP A 339 6.02 -10.80 45.33
N THR A 340 4.91 -10.73 46.07
CA THR A 340 4.03 -11.89 46.34
C THR A 340 2.64 -11.82 45.72
N HIS A 341 2.14 -10.64 45.31
CA HIS A 341 0.86 -10.49 44.61
C HIS A 341 0.98 -10.45 43.07
N ASN A 342 -0.16 -10.41 42.38
CA ASN A 342 -0.24 -10.08 40.95
C ASN A 342 -0.03 -8.57 40.73
N VAL A 343 1.14 -8.17 40.25
CA VAL A 343 1.47 -6.76 39.96
C VAL A 343 0.52 -6.08 38.97
N LYS A 344 -0.22 -6.82 38.15
CA LYS A 344 -1.21 -6.24 37.21
C LYS A 344 -2.50 -5.73 37.90
N GLU A 345 -2.69 -6.03 39.18
CA GLU A 345 -3.86 -5.61 39.97
C GLU A 345 -3.51 -4.51 41.00
N ILE A 346 -2.23 -4.09 41.09
CA ILE A 346 -1.75 -3.15 42.10
C ILE A 346 -1.83 -1.70 41.61
N GLN A 347 -2.46 -0.82 42.38
CA GLN A 347 -2.48 0.63 42.14
C GLN A 347 -1.19 1.28 42.64
N PHE A 348 -0.16 1.33 41.78
CA PHE A 348 1.19 1.78 42.14
C PHE A 348 1.32 3.26 42.54
N ASP A 349 0.51 4.16 41.98
CA ASP A 349 0.59 5.61 42.24
C ASP A 349 0.46 5.95 43.73
N ARG A 350 -0.20 5.08 44.50
CA ARG A 350 -0.37 5.18 45.96
C ARG A 350 0.92 5.14 46.76
N ILE A 351 2.01 4.58 46.21
CA ILE A 351 3.35 4.58 46.82
C ILE A 351 4.31 5.60 46.19
N ALA A 352 3.85 6.45 45.26
CA ALA A 352 4.69 7.44 44.59
C ALA A 352 5.41 8.36 45.58
N TRP A 353 4.78 8.71 46.70
CA TRP A 353 5.39 9.54 47.75
C TRP A 353 6.64 8.90 48.37
N ARG A 354 6.71 7.55 48.44
CA ARG A 354 7.87 6.78 48.93
C ARG A 354 9.02 6.76 47.93
N MET A 355 8.76 6.99 46.64
CA MET A 355 9.80 7.04 45.60
C MET A 355 10.74 8.25 45.74
N ARG A 356 10.50 9.14 46.71
CA ARG A 356 11.46 10.18 47.12
C ARG A 356 12.74 9.60 47.72
N GLU A 357 12.69 8.39 48.28
CA GLU A 357 13.88 7.72 48.82
C GLU A 357 14.55 6.86 47.74
N PRO A 358 15.88 7.00 47.51
CA PRO A 358 16.56 6.38 46.37
C PRO A 358 16.60 4.84 46.46
N GLU A 359 16.78 4.29 47.66
CA GLU A 359 16.79 2.85 47.88
C GLU A 359 15.42 2.24 47.57
N MET A 360 14.33 2.88 48.02
CA MET A 360 12.96 2.43 47.76
C MET A 360 12.58 2.53 46.28
N PHE A 361 12.99 3.62 45.61
CA PHE A 361 12.83 3.78 44.16
C PHE A 361 13.51 2.63 43.37
N LEU A 362 14.79 2.34 43.65
CA LEU A 362 15.51 1.25 42.99
C LEU A 362 14.95 -0.14 43.36
N SER A 363 14.55 -0.32 44.61
CA SER A 363 13.99 -1.55 45.16
C SER A 363 12.64 -1.91 44.51
N VAL A 364 11.78 -0.92 44.21
CA VAL A 364 10.48 -1.13 43.55
C VAL A 364 10.62 -1.24 42.03
N THR A 365 11.31 -0.29 41.37
CA THR A 365 11.42 -0.29 39.89
C THR A 365 12.09 -1.57 39.36
N SER A 366 13.18 -2.03 40.00
CA SER A 366 13.87 -3.27 39.58
C SER A 366 13.02 -4.54 39.72
N ARG A 367 12.07 -4.60 40.67
CA ARG A 367 11.10 -5.70 40.79
C ARG A 367 10.07 -5.67 39.67
N LEU A 368 9.55 -4.50 39.37
CA LEU A 368 8.52 -4.30 38.35
C LEU A 368 9.09 -4.55 36.94
N ALA A 369 10.31 -4.06 36.66
CA ALA A 369 11.05 -4.34 35.42
C ALA A 369 11.28 -5.85 35.22
N ARG A 370 11.73 -6.58 36.26
CA ARG A 370 11.87 -8.06 36.24
C ARG A 370 10.55 -8.80 35.98
N ARG A 371 9.41 -8.15 36.22
CA ARG A 371 8.06 -8.68 35.97
C ARG A 371 7.39 -8.03 34.74
N HIS A 372 8.19 -7.40 33.86
CA HIS A 372 7.73 -6.69 32.65
C HIS A 372 6.54 -5.76 32.91
N THR A 373 6.59 -5.03 34.02
CA THR A 373 5.54 -4.11 34.48
C THR A 373 6.15 -2.72 34.64
N TYR A 374 5.52 -1.73 34.02
CA TYR A 374 5.97 -0.34 34.01
C TYR A 374 4.92 0.56 34.69
N SER A 375 5.36 1.66 35.31
CA SER A 375 4.48 2.65 35.93
C SER A 375 5.06 4.05 35.75
N ASP A 376 4.46 4.84 34.85
CA ASP A 376 4.90 6.21 34.49
C ASP A 376 5.20 7.08 35.72
N THR A 377 4.25 7.14 36.66
CA THR A 377 4.37 7.91 37.92
C THR A 377 5.52 7.45 38.82
N LEU A 378 5.88 6.16 38.85
CA LEU A 378 7.03 5.72 39.64
C LEU A 378 8.33 5.97 38.89
N TRP A 379 8.35 5.73 37.57
CA TRP A 379 9.53 5.94 36.73
C TRP A 379 9.88 7.42 36.53
N SER A 380 8.95 8.36 36.69
CA SER A 380 9.26 9.80 36.65
C SER A 380 10.27 10.22 37.73
N TYR A 381 10.34 9.50 38.85
CA TYR A 381 11.34 9.72 39.91
C TYR A 381 12.78 9.36 39.49
N SER A 382 12.97 8.65 38.37
CA SER A 382 14.29 8.45 37.76
C SER A 382 15.01 9.79 37.47
N ILE A 383 14.25 10.82 37.08
CA ILE A 383 14.75 12.18 36.84
C ILE A 383 15.16 12.84 38.16
N PHE A 384 14.33 12.69 39.21
CA PHE A 384 14.63 13.22 40.55
C PHE A 384 15.91 12.62 41.15
N HIS A 385 16.11 11.31 40.97
CA HIS A 385 17.29 10.57 41.42
C HIS A 385 18.48 10.61 40.44
N ASN A 386 18.34 11.28 39.30
CA ASN A 386 19.32 11.33 38.21
C ASN A 386 19.88 9.94 37.83
N GLN A 387 19.00 8.97 37.57
CA GLN A 387 19.34 7.56 37.27
C GLN A 387 19.24 7.30 35.75
N PRO A 388 20.35 7.34 34.98
CA PRO A 388 20.28 7.42 33.51
C PRO A 388 19.58 6.23 32.84
N GLU A 389 19.72 5.03 33.40
CA GLU A 389 19.10 3.81 32.85
C GLU A 389 17.56 3.84 33.00
N ALA A 390 17.06 4.19 34.18
CA ALA A 390 15.62 4.34 34.40
C ALA A 390 15.04 5.58 33.69
N ILE A 391 15.82 6.64 33.51
CA ILE A 391 15.44 7.80 32.69
C ILE A 391 15.23 7.38 31.22
N ARG A 392 16.08 6.51 30.66
CA ARG A 392 15.90 5.98 29.30
C ARG A 392 14.57 5.26 29.15
N GLU A 393 14.24 4.37 30.08
CA GLU A 393 12.98 3.63 30.08
C GLU A 393 11.77 4.58 30.22
N TYR A 394 11.83 5.53 31.16
CA TYR A 394 10.79 6.55 31.34
C TYR A 394 10.56 7.40 30.07
N LEU A 395 11.63 7.91 29.46
CA LEU A 395 11.53 8.74 28.25
C LEU A 395 11.17 7.93 27.01
N GLN A 396 11.48 6.63 26.95
CA GLN A 396 11.01 5.74 25.87
C GLN A 396 9.50 5.50 25.93
N HIS A 397 8.89 5.45 27.11
CA HIS A 397 7.43 5.37 27.29
C HIS A 397 6.72 6.73 27.19
N SER A 398 7.45 7.85 27.30
CA SER A 398 6.91 9.21 27.18
C SER A 398 6.57 9.62 25.73
N ASP A 399 5.59 8.96 25.08
CA ASP A 399 5.26 9.14 23.65
C ASP A 399 5.06 10.61 23.22
N SER A 400 4.46 11.45 24.06
CA SER A 400 4.28 12.89 23.79
C SER A 400 5.61 13.64 23.65
N PHE A 401 6.60 13.31 24.48
CA PHE A 401 7.94 13.89 24.43
C PHE A 401 8.73 13.34 23.23
N VAL A 402 8.69 12.02 22.99
CA VAL A 402 9.30 11.37 21.84
C VAL A 402 8.78 11.94 20.51
N SER A 403 7.47 12.20 20.44
CA SER A 403 6.83 12.83 19.27
C SER A 403 7.32 14.27 19.03
N GLN A 404 7.60 15.03 20.09
CA GLN A 404 8.15 16.38 19.99
C GLN A 404 9.62 16.41 19.53
N CYS A 405 10.40 15.35 19.79
CA CYS A 405 11.72 15.18 19.17
C CYS A 405 11.63 14.92 17.65
N GLY A 406 10.50 14.38 17.17
CA GLY A 406 10.06 14.50 15.79
C GLY A 406 10.94 13.79 14.74
N GLY A 407 11.55 12.65 15.07
CA GLY A 407 12.32 11.81 14.14
C GLY A 407 13.46 11.06 14.81
N ARG A 408 14.43 10.59 14.02
CA ARG A 408 15.65 9.94 14.53
C ARG A 408 16.38 10.79 15.59
N LEU A 409 16.79 10.16 16.68
CA LEU A 409 17.59 10.77 17.74
C LEU A 409 18.47 9.71 18.40
N SER A 410 19.73 10.05 18.70
CA SER A 410 20.62 9.20 19.50
C SER A 410 21.34 10.08 20.52
N SER A 411 21.10 9.81 21.81
CA SER A 411 21.65 10.54 22.95
C SER A 411 21.78 9.61 24.17
N ASP A 412 22.51 10.04 25.19
CA ASP A 412 22.80 9.22 26.38
C ASP A 412 21.55 8.92 27.23
N LEU A 413 20.44 9.63 27.04
CA LEU A 413 19.17 9.43 27.75
C LEU A 413 18.00 9.02 26.84
N VAL A 414 18.10 9.23 25.53
CA VAL A 414 17.00 8.96 24.58
C VAL A 414 17.55 8.45 23.26
N SER A 415 17.03 7.32 22.80
CA SER A 415 17.22 6.81 21.44
C SER A 415 15.85 6.65 20.79
N ILE A 416 15.71 7.17 19.57
CA ILE A 416 14.49 7.11 18.75
C ILE A 416 14.91 6.57 17.38
N GLU A 417 14.50 5.33 17.08
CA GLU A 417 14.55 4.78 15.72
C GLU A 417 13.13 4.68 15.16
N PRO A 418 12.75 5.51 14.18
CA PRO A 418 11.40 5.56 13.60
C PRO A 418 10.86 4.21 13.10
N VAL A 419 11.70 3.34 12.52
CA VAL A 419 11.30 2.00 12.03
C VAL A 419 10.94 1.05 13.17
N VAL A 420 11.49 1.28 14.37
CA VAL A 420 11.15 0.52 15.59
C VAL A 420 9.88 1.08 16.25
N ARG A 421 9.64 2.40 16.16
CA ARG A 421 8.41 3.05 16.69
C ARG A 421 7.23 3.10 15.71
N GLY A 422 7.39 2.57 14.49
CA GLY A 422 6.35 2.61 13.45
C GLY A 422 6.03 4.01 12.91
N THR A 423 6.93 4.99 13.09
CA THR A 423 6.74 6.38 12.61
C THR A 423 7.44 6.66 11.27
N PHE A 424 8.11 5.66 10.69
CA PHE A 424 8.64 5.65 9.33
C PHE A 424 8.83 4.21 8.86
N GLU A 425 8.58 3.94 7.58
CA GLU A 425 8.91 2.69 6.91
C GLU A 425 9.52 2.98 5.52
N HIS A 426 10.34 2.06 5.00
CA HIS A 426 10.85 2.19 3.64
C HIS A 426 9.75 1.76 2.65
N LEU A 427 9.59 2.49 1.54
CA LEU A 427 8.58 2.21 0.53
C LEU A 427 9.24 2.06 -0.84
N GLU A 428 9.06 0.89 -1.45
CA GLU A 428 9.41 0.68 -2.86
C GLU A 428 8.28 1.18 -3.77
N TYR A 429 8.63 1.73 -4.93
CA TYR A 429 7.70 2.25 -5.93
C TYR A 429 7.83 1.43 -7.22
N LYS A 430 6.80 0.64 -7.56
CA LYS A 430 6.78 -0.17 -8.79
C LYS A 430 5.37 -0.31 -9.37
N PRO A 431 5.18 -0.09 -10.69
CA PRO A 431 6.13 0.51 -11.63
C PRO A 431 6.28 2.02 -11.41
N LEU A 432 7.46 2.59 -11.65
CA LEU A 432 7.67 4.03 -11.73
C LEU A 432 8.41 4.35 -13.03
N ALA A 433 8.00 5.40 -13.74
CA ALA A 433 8.64 5.87 -14.96
C ALA A 433 8.61 7.40 -14.99
N ASN A 434 9.78 8.04 -15.13
CA ASN A 434 9.89 9.49 -15.12
C ASN A 434 9.77 10.06 -16.53
N ALA A 435 9.13 11.23 -16.67
CA ALA A 435 9.04 11.93 -17.95
C ALA A 435 10.38 12.57 -18.40
N ARG A 436 11.33 12.77 -17.48
CA ARG A 436 12.63 13.42 -17.68
C ARG A 436 13.65 12.95 -16.63
N ALA A 437 14.85 12.53 -17.06
CA ALA A 437 15.99 12.28 -16.18
C ALA A 437 16.80 13.55 -15.83
N HIS A 438 16.77 14.55 -16.72
CA HIS A 438 17.47 15.84 -16.55
C HIS A 438 16.54 16.93 -16.02
N SER A 439 17.08 17.86 -15.23
CA SER A 439 16.33 18.99 -14.64
C SER A 439 15.90 20.02 -15.68
N LEU A 440 14.62 20.37 -15.70
CA LEU A 440 14.11 21.52 -16.46
C LEU A 440 14.23 22.79 -15.61
N GLY A 441 15.29 23.57 -15.82
CA GLY A 441 15.58 24.78 -15.03
C GLY A 441 16.39 24.52 -13.76
N LEU A 442 16.41 25.49 -12.84
CA LEU A 442 17.37 25.57 -11.72
C LEU A 442 17.19 24.55 -10.59
N ARG A 443 16.16 23.70 -10.62
CA ARG A 443 15.88 22.69 -9.59
C ARG A 443 15.39 21.39 -10.23
N ARG A 444 15.86 20.24 -9.72
CA ARG A 444 15.20 18.94 -9.96
C ARG A 444 13.81 18.95 -9.31
N GLN A 445 12.88 18.20 -9.89
CA GLN A 445 11.52 18.00 -9.38
C GLN A 445 11.19 16.50 -9.41
N ILE A 446 10.53 15.99 -8.38
CA ILE A 446 9.95 14.65 -8.37
C ILE A 446 8.46 14.84 -8.64
N VAL A 447 7.97 14.30 -9.77
CA VAL A 447 6.61 14.56 -10.29
C VAL A 447 5.55 13.62 -9.67
N ASN A 448 5.97 12.50 -9.10
CA ASN A 448 5.09 11.63 -8.33
C ASN A 448 5.00 12.17 -6.88
N ASP A 449 3.86 12.75 -6.51
CA ASP A 449 3.66 13.40 -5.19
C ASP A 449 3.89 12.47 -4.00
N ARG A 450 3.57 11.18 -4.14
CA ARG A 450 3.74 10.16 -3.08
C ARG A 450 5.22 9.89 -2.82
N PHE A 451 5.96 9.59 -3.88
CA PHE A 451 7.40 9.41 -3.81
C PHE A 451 8.11 10.71 -3.41
N HIS A 452 7.62 11.88 -3.85
CA HIS A 452 8.13 13.17 -3.41
C HIS A 452 8.01 13.34 -1.88
N ALA A 453 6.86 13.03 -1.29
CA ALA A 453 6.66 13.09 0.16
C ALA A 453 7.60 12.12 0.89
N GLN A 454 7.56 10.83 0.53
CA GLN A 454 8.38 9.78 1.16
C GLN A 454 9.89 10.05 1.07
N TYR A 455 10.37 10.58 -0.06
CA TYR A 455 11.77 10.96 -0.22
C TYR A 455 12.16 12.13 0.70
N HIS A 456 11.27 13.12 0.89
CA HIS A 456 11.52 14.22 1.82
C HIS A 456 11.43 13.80 3.28
N ASP A 457 10.51 12.91 3.65
CA ASP A 457 10.40 12.36 5.00
C ASP A 457 11.62 11.49 5.34
N PHE A 458 12.09 10.68 4.40
CA PHE A 458 13.36 9.95 4.53
C PHE A 458 14.56 10.90 4.70
N LEU A 459 14.71 11.92 3.85
CA LEU A 459 15.75 12.94 4.01
C LEU A 459 15.65 13.64 5.37
N SER A 460 14.44 13.89 5.87
CA SER A 460 14.18 14.44 7.21
C SER A 460 14.79 13.53 8.29
N GLN A 461 14.61 12.21 8.21
CA GLN A 461 15.26 11.27 9.15
C GLN A 461 16.79 11.27 9.01
N LEU A 462 17.33 11.27 7.78
CA LEU A 462 18.78 11.28 7.54
C LEU A 462 19.45 12.54 8.11
N CYS A 463 18.85 13.72 7.92
CA CYS A 463 19.35 15.00 8.41
C CYS A 463 19.44 15.12 9.95
N ARG A 464 18.83 14.20 10.70
CA ARG A 464 18.96 14.11 12.17
C ARG A 464 20.11 13.20 12.62
N THR A 465 20.76 12.48 11.72
CA THR A 465 21.91 11.61 12.01
C THR A 465 23.24 12.33 11.83
N ARG A 466 24.27 11.97 12.61
CA ARG A 466 25.64 12.48 12.41
C ARG A 466 26.37 11.82 11.23
N SER A 467 25.92 10.63 10.82
CA SER A 467 26.55 9.81 9.80
C SER A 467 25.56 8.75 9.29
N LEU A 468 25.46 8.60 7.97
CA LEU A 468 24.64 7.57 7.33
C LEU A 468 25.25 6.17 7.54
N SER A 469 24.42 5.22 7.96
CA SER A 469 24.76 3.79 7.96
C SER A 469 24.87 3.23 6.54
N ASN A 470 25.28 1.96 6.39
CA ASN A 470 25.35 1.32 5.07
C ASN A 470 23.96 1.01 4.50
N ASP A 471 23.00 0.61 5.34
CA ASP A 471 21.61 0.44 4.93
C ASP A 471 20.95 1.79 4.55
N ASP A 472 21.24 2.90 5.26
CA ASP A 472 20.79 4.25 4.86
C ASP A 472 21.34 4.63 3.47
N ARG A 473 22.62 4.36 3.20
CA ARG A 473 23.24 4.63 1.89
C ARG A 473 22.61 3.81 0.79
N LEU A 474 22.29 2.54 1.06
CA LEU A 474 21.60 1.67 0.10
C LEU A 474 20.17 2.16 -0.20
N ALA A 475 19.44 2.61 0.81
CA ALA A 475 18.13 3.25 0.63
C ALA A 475 18.23 4.59 -0.15
N VAL A 476 19.30 5.38 0.06
CA VAL A 476 19.59 6.56 -0.79
C VAL A 476 19.88 6.14 -2.24
N VAL A 477 20.69 5.09 -2.47
CA VAL A 477 20.96 4.56 -3.82
C VAL A 477 19.65 4.17 -4.52
N TYR A 478 18.78 3.43 -3.85
CA TYR A 478 17.46 3.07 -4.39
C TYR A 478 16.62 4.30 -4.78
N TYR A 479 16.47 5.27 -3.88
CA TYR A 479 15.70 6.48 -4.17
C TYR A 479 16.37 7.41 -5.21
N LEU A 480 17.67 7.37 -5.39
CA LEU A 480 18.36 8.08 -6.49
C LEU A 480 18.12 7.39 -7.84
N LEU A 481 18.09 6.06 -7.87
CA LEU A 481 17.74 5.30 -9.08
C LEU A 481 16.28 5.53 -9.51
N LEU A 482 15.34 5.64 -8.56
CA LEU A 482 13.95 6.06 -8.87
C LEU A 482 13.84 7.48 -9.48
N GLN A 483 14.89 8.30 -9.42
CA GLN A 483 14.97 9.65 -10.00
C GLN A 483 15.84 9.70 -11.27
N ASP A 484 16.27 8.55 -11.80
CA ASP A 484 17.26 8.41 -12.88
C ASP A 484 18.62 9.09 -12.58
N ARG A 485 18.95 9.29 -11.30
CA ARG A 485 20.18 9.96 -10.84
C ARG A 485 21.33 8.94 -10.74
N VAL A 486 21.63 8.28 -11.86
CA VAL A 486 22.56 7.14 -11.95
C VAL A 486 23.96 7.48 -11.45
N GLU A 487 24.55 8.60 -11.89
CA GLU A 487 25.90 9.03 -11.44
C GLU A 487 25.97 9.21 -9.92
N GLU A 488 24.95 9.86 -9.34
CA GLU A 488 24.85 10.09 -7.90
C GLU A 488 24.60 8.77 -7.14
N SER A 489 23.90 7.82 -7.77
CA SER A 489 23.66 6.47 -7.26
C SER A 489 24.97 5.68 -7.19
N LEU A 490 25.78 5.66 -8.26
CA LEU A 490 27.11 5.06 -8.28
C LEU A 490 28.04 5.71 -7.23
N ALA A 491 28.04 7.04 -7.14
CA ALA A 491 28.83 7.79 -6.17
C ALA A 491 28.43 7.56 -4.71
N MET A 492 27.17 7.21 -4.43
CA MET A 492 26.72 6.80 -3.10
C MET A 492 26.99 5.31 -2.84
N PHE A 493 26.76 4.44 -3.82
CA PHE A 493 26.94 2.99 -3.70
C PHE A 493 28.40 2.60 -3.46
N SER A 494 29.35 3.30 -4.09
CA SER A 494 30.80 3.15 -3.81
C SER A 494 31.22 3.43 -2.35
N ARG A 495 30.31 3.95 -1.52
CA ARG A 495 30.51 4.21 -0.08
C ARG A 495 29.78 3.21 0.82
N VAL A 496 29.12 2.20 0.25
CA VAL A 496 28.43 1.12 0.96
C VAL A 496 29.40 -0.05 1.17
N ARG A 497 29.64 -0.41 2.42
CA ARG A 497 30.44 -1.59 2.78
C ARG A 497 29.56 -2.85 2.75
N PRO A 498 29.77 -3.80 1.82
CA PRO A 498 28.90 -4.97 1.67
C PRO A 498 28.82 -5.82 2.94
N GLU A 499 29.90 -5.91 3.72
CA GLU A 499 29.99 -6.65 4.97
C GLU A 499 29.14 -6.04 6.10
N GLU A 500 28.97 -4.72 6.14
CA GLU A 500 28.23 -3.99 7.18
C GLU A 500 26.73 -3.74 6.86
N VAL A 501 26.27 -4.06 5.64
CA VAL A 501 24.84 -3.99 5.25
C VAL A 501 24.03 -5.12 5.90
N THR A 502 22.85 -4.87 6.45
CA THR A 502 21.94 -5.96 6.89
C THR A 502 21.20 -6.58 5.70
N THR A 503 20.79 -5.75 4.75
CA THR A 503 19.99 -6.10 3.56
C THR A 503 20.80 -6.65 2.37
N LYS A 504 21.51 -7.78 2.58
CA LYS A 504 22.44 -8.36 1.57
C LYS A 504 21.83 -8.61 0.18
N LEU A 505 20.59 -9.08 0.13
CA LEU A 505 19.86 -9.40 -1.11
C LEU A 505 19.60 -8.14 -1.94
N GLN A 506 19.15 -7.07 -1.27
CA GLN A 506 18.93 -5.75 -1.83
C GLN A 506 20.25 -5.11 -2.29
N TYR A 507 21.34 -5.29 -1.54
CA TYR A 507 22.68 -4.86 -1.96
C TYR A 507 23.10 -5.52 -3.26
N ASP A 508 23.00 -6.85 -3.36
CA ASP A 508 23.36 -7.58 -4.57
C ASP A 508 22.48 -7.20 -5.77
N TYR A 509 21.19 -6.94 -5.55
CA TYR A 509 20.29 -6.45 -6.60
C TYR A 509 20.73 -5.06 -7.10
N CYS A 510 20.97 -4.11 -6.20
CA CYS A 510 21.50 -2.78 -6.55
C CYS A 510 22.85 -2.88 -7.26
N ASN A 511 23.75 -3.77 -6.81
CA ASN A 511 25.06 -3.98 -7.42
C ASN A 511 24.94 -4.49 -8.87
N ALA A 512 24.12 -5.53 -9.09
CA ALA A 512 23.88 -6.08 -10.42
C ALA A 512 23.23 -5.08 -11.37
N TYR A 513 22.28 -4.28 -10.88
CA TYR A 513 21.62 -3.24 -11.66
C TYR A 513 22.57 -2.06 -11.99
N LEU A 514 23.40 -1.62 -11.04
CA LEU A 514 24.40 -0.56 -11.26
C LEU A 514 25.51 -0.97 -12.23
N HIS A 515 25.78 -2.28 -12.36
CA HIS A 515 26.71 -2.80 -13.36
C HIS A 515 26.24 -2.64 -14.82
N PHE A 516 24.94 -2.40 -15.08
CA PHE A 516 24.45 -1.97 -16.40
C PHE A 516 24.94 -0.57 -16.80
N PHE A 517 25.25 0.29 -15.83
CA PHE A 517 25.67 1.67 -16.06
C PHE A 517 27.19 1.87 -15.93
N SER A 518 27.94 0.77 -15.91
CA SER A 518 29.40 0.75 -15.78
C SER A 518 30.05 -0.37 -16.61
N ASP A 519 29.34 -0.82 -17.66
CA ASP A 519 29.71 -1.86 -18.65
C ASP A 519 30.19 -3.20 -18.06
N GLN A 520 29.89 -3.46 -16.79
CA GLN A 520 30.35 -4.62 -16.01
C GLN A 520 29.35 -5.77 -16.10
N HIS A 521 28.93 -6.08 -17.32
CA HIS A 521 27.89 -7.05 -17.64
C HIS A 521 28.21 -8.48 -17.15
N ALA A 522 29.49 -8.85 -17.10
CA ALA A 522 29.95 -10.12 -16.54
C ALA A 522 29.69 -10.21 -15.03
N GLN A 523 29.98 -9.14 -14.28
CA GLN A 523 29.70 -9.03 -12.85
C GLN A 523 28.19 -9.04 -12.60
N ALA A 524 27.41 -8.27 -13.36
CA ALA A 524 25.94 -8.25 -13.27
C ALA A 524 25.34 -9.67 -13.41
N ARG A 525 25.76 -10.42 -14.44
CA ARG A 525 25.32 -11.81 -14.66
C ARG A 525 25.78 -12.74 -13.53
N ALA A 526 27.04 -12.64 -13.08
CA ALA A 526 27.57 -13.46 -12.00
C ALA A 526 26.87 -13.22 -10.64
N ILE A 527 26.37 -12.00 -10.40
CA ILE A 527 25.54 -11.70 -9.24
C ILE A 527 24.14 -12.31 -9.40
N ALA A 528 23.46 -12.05 -10.51
CA ALA A 528 22.08 -12.49 -10.71
C ALA A 528 21.94 -14.03 -10.77
N LEU A 529 22.94 -14.74 -11.31
CA LEU A 529 22.96 -16.20 -11.34
C LEU A 529 22.94 -16.86 -9.94
N ARG A 530 23.32 -16.14 -8.87
CA ARG A 530 23.22 -16.65 -7.48
C ARG A 530 21.78 -16.76 -6.96
N TYR A 531 20.81 -16.17 -7.67
CA TYR A 531 19.43 -16.03 -7.21
C TYR A 531 18.38 -16.67 -8.14
N VAL A 532 18.82 -17.49 -9.11
CA VAL A 532 17.94 -18.23 -10.04
C VAL A 532 16.98 -19.16 -9.30
N ASP A 533 17.43 -19.85 -8.26
CA ASP A 533 16.62 -20.75 -7.44
C ASP A 533 16.12 -20.11 -6.13
N TYR A 534 16.04 -18.77 -6.06
CA TYR A 534 15.65 -18.08 -4.83
C TYR A 534 14.17 -18.34 -4.48
N PRO A 535 13.82 -18.69 -3.22
CA PRO A 535 12.49 -19.17 -2.87
C PRO A 535 11.40 -18.09 -2.87
N VAL A 536 11.75 -16.80 -2.89
CA VAL A 536 10.78 -15.70 -2.96
C VAL A 536 10.62 -15.25 -4.41
N ASP A 537 9.44 -15.50 -4.99
CA ASP A 537 9.11 -15.23 -6.40
C ASP A 537 9.44 -13.80 -6.85
N ARG A 538 9.10 -12.78 -6.04
CA ARG A 538 9.43 -11.37 -6.31
C ARG A 538 10.91 -11.17 -6.58
N TRP A 539 11.78 -11.78 -5.77
CA TRP A 539 13.23 -11.64 -5.86
C TRP A 539 13.81 -12.48 -6.99
N ARG A 540 13.36 -13.73 -7.13
CA ARG A 540 13.74 -14.61 -8.25
C ARG A 540 13.44 -13.94 -9.60
N ASN A 541 12.25 -13.36 -9.76
CA ASN A 541 11.83 -12.75 -11.03
C ASN A 541 12.61 -11.46 -11.36
N VAL A 542 13.03 -10.64 -10.38
CA VAL A 542 13.84 -9.45 -10.69
C VAL A 542 15.31 -9.78 -11.03
N PHE A 543 15.88 -10.83 -10.43
CA PHE A 543 17.20 -11.32 -10.87
C PHE A 543 17.13 -12.04 -12.22
N ALA A 544 16.07 -12.80 -12.50
CA ALA A 544 15.83 -13.39 -13.82
C ALA A 544 15.69 -12.30 -14.90
N ALA A 545 14.99 -11.20 -14.61
CA ALA A 545 14.91 -10.04 -15.52
C ALA A 545 16.30 -9.42 -15.81
N ILE A 546 17.20 -9.36 -14.81
CA ILE A 546 18.59 -8.91 -15.03
C ILE A 546 19.33 -9.84 -16.00
N ILE A 547 19.17 -11.16 -15.86
CA ILE A 547 19.79 -12.14 -16.76
C ILE A 547 19.27 -11.95 -18.19
N LEU A 548 17.95 -11.81 -18.37
CA LEU A 548 17.35 -11.62 -19.70
C LEU A 548 17.81 -10.35 -20.41
N THR A 549 17.89 -9.20 -19.71
CA THR A 549 18.41 -7.97 -20.30
C THR A 549 19.86 -8.14 -20.78
N LEU A 550 20.66 -8.95 -20.07
CA LEU A 550 22.04 -9.27 -20.45
C LEU A 550 22.14 -10.33 -21.55
N ASP A 551 21.08 -11.10 -21.81
CA ASP A 551 20.97 -12.02 -22.94
C ASP A 551 20.53 -11.28 -24.21
N GLU A 552 19.52 -10.41 -24.11
CA GLU A 552 19.10 -9.50 -25.19
C GLU A 552 20.26 -8.59 -25.64
N ALA A 553 20.98 -7.98 -24.68
CA ALA A 553 22.17 -7.16 -24.96
C ALA A 553 23.35 -7.94 -25.56
N ALA A 554 23.37 -9.27 -25.42
CA ALA A 554 24.35 -10.16 -26.07
C ALA A 554 23.89 -10.63 -27.47
N GLY A 555 22.65 -10.32 -27.88
CA GLY A 555 22.05 -10.76 -29.13
C GLY A 555 21.42 -12.16 -29.08
N ASN A 556 21.19 -12.73 -27.89
CA ASN A 556 20.48 -13.98 -27.72
C ASN A 556 18.96 -13.78 -27.94
N GLU A 557 18.23 -14.85 -28.29
CA GLU A 557 16.77 -14.80 -28.42
C GLU A 557 16.09 -14.56 -27.06
N MET A 558 15.05 -13.71 -27.06
CA MET A 558 14.25 -13.39 -25.88
C MET A 558 13.47 -14.62 -25.39
N ASN A 559 13.93 -15.22 -24.29
CA ASN A 559 13.13 -16.15 -23.49
C ASN A 559 12.35 -15.35 -22.44
N ASN A 560 11.09 -15.71 -22.17
CA ASN A 560 10.29 -15.02 -21.15
C ASN A 560 10.55 -15.63 -19.76
N ALA A 561 10.94 -14.81 -18.79
CA ALA A 561 11.10 -15.24 -17.39
C ALA A 561 9.77 -15.18 -16.62
N ASP A 562 8.89 -14.26 -17.00
CA ASP A 562 7.50 -14.25 -16.55
C ASP A 562 6.57 -14.02 -17.76
N PRO A 563 5.79 -15.03 -18.19
CA PRO A 563 4.80 -14.90 -19.26
C PRO A 563 3.77 -13.78 -19.06
N HIS A 564 3.63 -13.23 -17.85
CA HIS A 564 2.71 -12.15 -17.51
C HIS A 564 3.37 -10.76 -17.45
N ASP A 565 4.71 -10.66 -17.55
CA ASP A 565 5.38 -9.35 -17.49
C ASP A 565 5.05 -8.53 -18.74
N ARG A 566 4.32 -7.44 -18.52
CA ARG A 566 3.86 -6.48 -19.54
C ARG A 566 5.00 -5.93 -20.40
N THR A 567 6.19 -5.76 -19.85
CA THR A 567 7.36 -5.20 -20.53
C THR A 567 8.06 -6.27 -21.38
N GLN A 568 8.22 -7.50 -20.88
CA GLN A 568 8.72 -8.62 -21.68
C GLN A 568 7.77 -8.93 -22.85
N GLN A 569 6.46 -8.99 -22.61
CA GLN A 569 5.43 -9.11 -23.66
C GLN A 569 5.56 -8.00 -24.71
N GLN A 570 5.67 -6.75 -24.27
CA GLN A 570 5.73 -5.60 -25.17
C GLN A 570 7.03 -5.50 -25.97
N ALA A 571 8.18 -5.88 -25.39
CA ALA A 571 9.46 -5.94 -26.10
C ALA A 571 9.45 -7.02 -27.20
N ASN A 572 8.94 -8.23 -26.92
CA ASN A 572 8.73 -9.26 -27.94
C ASN A 572 7.81 -8.77 -29.08
N LEU A 573 6.71 -8.09 -28.72
CA LEU A 573 5.76 -7.52 -29.67
C LEU A 573 6.33 -6.32 -30.45
N ALA A 574 7.39 -5.68 -29.99
CA ALA A 574 8.13 -4.66 -30.73
C ALA A 574 9.21 -5.27 -31.65
N ALA A 575 10.02 -6.20 -31.15
CA ALA A 575 11.11 -6.84 -31.89
C ALA A 575 10.64 -7.62 -33.13
N SER A 576 9.43 -8.19 -33.07
CA SER A 576 8.75 -8.89 -34.16
C SER A 576 7.77 -8.01 -34.96
N SER A 577 7.78 -6.67 -34.75
CA SER A 577 6.94 -5.75 -35.53
C SER A 577 7.58 -5.49 -36.90
N PRO A 578 6.80 -5.36 -37.99
CA PRO A 578 7.33 -4.67 -39.17
C PRO A 578 7.81 -3.27 -38.77
N SER A 579 8.89 -2.81 -39.38
CA SER A 579 9.37 -1.43 -39.28
C SER A 579 9.92 -0.98 -40.62
N ILE A 580 9.63 0.27 -40.98
CA ILE A 580 10.05 0.86 -42.26
C ILE A 580 10.37 2.34 -42.06
N GLU A 581 11.56 2.74 -42.49
CA GLU A 581 12.01 4.14 -42.63
C GLU A 581 12.84 4.27 -43.91
N PHE A 582 12.85 5.45 -44.54
CA PHE A 582 13.68 5.66 -45.72
C PHE A 582 14.09 7.13 -45.88
N LYS A 583 15.16 7.31 -46.66
CA LYS A 583 15.61 8.61 -47.16
C LYS A 583 15.85 8.53 -48.66
N ILE A 584 15.97 9.69 -49.31
CA ILE A 584 16.30 9.77 -50.73
C ILE A 584 17.64 10.49 -50.86
N ASP A 585 18.61 9.81 -51.46
CA ASP A 585 20.03 10.16 -51.46
C ASP A 585 20.60 9.81 -52.83
N SER A 586 21.25 10.76 -53.51
CA SER A 586 22.01 10.49 -54.74
C SER A 586 21.24 9.78 -55.88
N GLU A 587 19.95 10.12 -56.07
CA GLU A 587 19.01 9.48 -57.01
C GLU A 587 18.61 8.02 -56.66
N GLU A 588 18.82 7.60 -55.41
CA GLU A 588 18.34 6.34 -54.83
C GLU A 588 17.42 6.57 -53.62
N ILE A 589 16.44 5.69 -53.43
CA ILE A 589 15.73 5.52 -52.16
C ILE A 589 16.56 4.54 -51.33
N VAL A 590 17.08 4.99 -50.19
CA VAL A 590 17.75 4.13 -49.20
C VAL A 590 16.70 3.77 -48.15
N LEU A 591 16.29 2.50 -48.17
CA LEU A 591 15.18 1.96 -47.40
C LEU A 591 15.71 1.09 -46.26
N GLU A 592 15.46 1.48 -45.01
CA GLU A 592 15.79 0.71 -43.82
C GLU A 592 14.55 -0.03 -43.31
N HIS A 593 14.66 -1.34 -43.09
CA HIS A 593 13.51 -2.19 -42.79
C HIS A 593 13.83 -3.35 -41.84
N ARG A 594 12.77 -3.95 -41.30
CA ARG A 594 12.80 -5.20 -40.52
C ARG A 594 11.44 -5.89 -40.60
N ASN A 595 11.43 -7.22 -40.63
CA ASN A 595 10.23 -8.05 -40.62
C ASN A 595 9.25 -7.71 -41.77
N LEU A 596 9.77 -7.46 -42.98
CA LEU A 596 9.04 -7.17 -44.21
C LEU A 596 9.64 -7.97 -45.37
N GLU A 597 8.78 -8.59 -46.18
CA GLU A 597 9.18 -9.36 -47.37
C GLU A 597 9.12 -8.54 -48.66
N ASN A 598 8.21 -7.56 -48.72
CA ASN A 598 8.00 -6.68 -49.87
C ASN A 598 7.41 -5.34 -49.43
N VAL A 599 7.56 -4.34 -50.29
CA VAL A 599 6.98 -2.99 -50.16
C VAL A 599 6.48 -2.49 -51.51
N VAL A 600 5.52 -1.56 -51.48
CA VAL A 600 5.11 -0.81 -52.67
C VAL A 600 5.52 0.66 -52.52
N VAL A 601 6.35 1.12 -53.46
CA VAL A 601 6.79 2.50 -53.59
C VAL A 601 5.82 3.24 -54.51
N HIS A 602 5.15 4.28 -54.02
CA HIS A 602 4.28 5.15 -54.81
C HIS A 602 4.98 6.48 -55.08
N PHE A 603 4.85 6.98 -56.31
CA PHE A 603 5.41 8.26 -56.75
C PHE A 603 4.29 9.23 -57.11
N TYR A 604 4.24 10.38 -56.46
CA TYR A 604 3.27 11.45 -56.72
C TYR A 604 4.00 12.72 -57.17
N GLU A 605 3.66 13.26 -58.34
CA GLU A 605 4.23 14.55 -58.78
C GLU A 605 3.62 15.70 -57.98
N MET A 606 4.48 16.56 -57.43
CA MET A 606 4.06 17.68 -56.57
C MET A 606 3.93 18.98 -57.38
N ASP A 607 2.73 19.56 -57.36
CA ASP A 607 2.56 20.99 -57.65
C ASP A 607 3.14 21.82 -56.48
N VAL A 608 4.43 22.13 -56.61
CA VAL A 608 5.17 22.92 -55.60
C VAL A 608 4.63 24.35 -55.50
N GLU A 609 4.04 24.90 -56.57
CA GLU A 609 3.47 26.25 -56.51
C GLU A 609 2.20 26.27 -55.66
N LEU A 610 1.31 25.29 -55.84
CA LEU A 610 0.10 25.14 -55.04
C LEU A 610 0.43 24.82 -53.57
N LEU A 611 1.37 23.92 -53.32
CA LEU A 611 1.80 23.57 -51.95
C LEU A 611 2.40 24.78 -51.22
N PHE A 612 3.33 25.50 -51.88
CA PHE A 612 3.92 26.73 -51.37
C PHE A 612 2.87 27.81 -51.14
N SER A 613 1.94 28.03 -52.08
CA SER A 613 0.88 29.03 -51.96
C SER A 613 -0.08 28.75 -50.80
N ARG A 614 -0.22 27.48 -50.38
CA ARG A 614 -1.04 27.06 -49.24
C ARG A 614 -0.29 27.10 -47.90
N ASN A 615 1.03 26.91 -47.88
CA ASN A 615 1.83 27.03 -46.67
C ASN A 615 3.29 27.46 -46.97
N PRO A 616 3.55 28.77 -47.17
CA PRO A 616 4.84 29.26 -47.72
C PRO A 616 6.05 29.06 -46.80
N PHE A 617 5.82 28.81 -45.51
CA PHE A 617 6.85 28.70 -44.47
C PHE A 617 6.95 27.27 -43.89
N ALA A 618 6.28 26.27 -44.48
CA ALA A 618 6.45 24.87 -44.11
C ALA A 618 7.67 24.27 -44.83
N GLY A 619 8.76 24.06 -44.08
CA GLY A 619 10.00 23.46 -44.61
C GLY A 619 9.89 21.99 -45.08
N THR A 620 8.72 21.35 -44.94
CA THR A 620 8.45 20.00 -45.48
C THR A 620 6.94 19.76 -45.60
N PHE A 621 6.47 19.34 -46.77
CA PHE A 621 5.06 18.99 -47.01
C PHE A 621 4.82 17.51 -46.71
N GLY A 622 4.57 17.17 -45.44
CA GLY A 622 4.25 15.80 -45.01
C GLY A 622 2.75 15.53 -44.86
N GLY A 623 2.29 14.35 -45.28
CA GLY A 623 1.03 13.74 -44.80
C GLY A 623 -0.30 14.23 -45.36
N GLN A 624 -0.34 15.05 -46.43
CA GLN A 624 -1.61 15.57 -47.01
C GLN A 624 -2.02 14.91 -48.35
N PHE A 625 -1.36 13.83 -48.77
CA PHE A 625 -1.49 13.27 -50.12
C PHE A 625 -2.35 11.99 -50.21
N SER A 626 -2.94 11.51 -49.12
CA SER A 626 -3.74 10.27 -49.04
C SER A 626 -5.08 10.29 -49.80
N SER A 627 -5.30 11.27 -50.67
CA SER A 627 -6.53 11.49 -51.43
C SER A 627 -6.30 11.61 -52.94
N ILE A 628 -5.07 11.40 -53.42
CA ILE A 628 -4.72 11.44 -54.85
C ILE A 628 -4.17 10.09 -55.33
N GLN A 629 -4.29 9.81 -56.63
CA GLN A 629 -3.72 8.62 -57.25
C GLN A 629 -2.23 8.86 -57.58
N PRO A 630 -1.33 7.90 -57.34
CA PRO A 630 0.08 8.05 -57.71
C PRO A 630 0.31 7.98 -59.23
N ASN A 631 1.28 8.76 -59.71
CA ASN A 631 1.73 8.80 -61.09
C ASN A 631 2.38 7.48 -61.53
N GLN A 632 3.08 6.81 -60.61
CA GLN A 632 3.64 5.47 -60.80
C GLN A 632 3.64 4.71 -59.47
N SER A 633 3.64 3.38 -59.53
CA SER A 633 3.86 2.53 -58.37
C SER A 633 4.80 1.37 -58.74
N LEU A 634 5.70 1.03 -57.83
CA LEU A 634 6.73 -0.01 -57.99
C LEU A 634 6.64 -0.97 -56.81
N SER A 635 6.35 -2.25 -57.08
CA SER A 635 6.52 -3.31 -56.07
C SER A 635 8.00 -3.68 -55.98
N VAL A 636 8.52 -3.82 -54.77
CA VAL A 636 9.91 -4.20 -54.48
C VAL A 636 9.90 -5.34 -53.48
N ASP A 637 10.43 -6.49 -53.90
CA ASP A 637 10.74 -7.60 -53.01
C ASP A 637 12.03 -7.28 -52.25
N LEU A 638 12.04 -7.48 -50.94
CA LEU A 638 13.14 -7.12 -50.04
C LEU A 638 14.04 -8.32 -49.77
N ALA A 639 15.35 -8.09 -49.63
CA ALA A 639 16.28 -9.17 -49.32
C ALA A 639 16.15 -9.58 -47.83
N PRO A 640 15.76 -10.83 -47.50
CA PRO A 640 15.38 -11.21 -46.12
C PRO A 640 16.52 -11.13 -45.11
N ASP A 641 17.77 -11.26 -45.57
CA ASP A 641 18.99 -11.15 -44.75
C ASP A 641 19.53 -9.71 -44.64
N GLN A 642 18.93 -8.73 -45.32
CA GLN A 642 19.38 -7.33 -45.33
C GLN A 642 18.43 -6.43 -44.54
N ARG A 643 19.00 -5.44 -43.83
CA ARG A 643 18.23 -4.39 -43.14
C ARG A 643 18.14 -3.09 -43.96
N THR A 644 18.76 -3.06 -45.14
CA THR A 644 18.86 -1.85 -45.96
C THR A 644 18.88 -2.21 -47.44
N ASP A 645 17.85 -1.77 -48.16
CA ASP A 645 17.73 -1.92 -49.61
C ASP A 645 17.95 -0.57 -50.32
N ARG A 646 18.38 -0.62 -51.59
CA ARG A 646 18.63 0.56 -52.44
C ARG A 646 17.79 0.47 -53.71
N ILE A 647 16.79 1.34 -53.81
CA ILE A 647 15.83 1.33 -54.92
C ILE A 647 16.12 2.56 -55.81
N PRO A 648 16.58 2.38 -57.06
CA PRO A 648 16.98 3.50 -57.91
C PRO A 648 15.76 4.33 -58.36
N LEU A 649 15.87 5.66 -58.33
CA LEU A 649 14.77 6.54 -58.70
C LEU A 649 14.44 6.40 -60.21
N PRO A 650 13.16 6.19 -60.59
CA PRO A 650 12.74 6.09 -61.99
C PRO A 650 13.14 7.34 -62.80
N LYS A 651 13.59 7.11 -64.04
CA LYS A 651 14.23 8.17 -64.86
C LYS A 651 13.33 9.37 -65.13
N GLU A 652 12.01 9.17 -65.16
CA GLU A 652 11.02 10.22 -65.39
C GLU A 652 10.81 11.18 -64.21
N PHE A 653 11.21 10.79 -62.99
CA PHE A 653 11.10 11.62 -61.79
C PHE A 653 12.40 12.33 -61.38
N ARG A 654 13.54 11.98 -62.00
CA ARG A 654 14.87 12.52 -61.63
C ARG A 654 15.02 14.03 -61.72
N ASN A 655 14.22 14.69 -62.56
CA ASN A 655 14.18 16.16 -62.69
C ASN A 655 12.85 16.77 -62.18
N LYS A 656 12.03 16.00 -61.45
CA LYS A 656 10.73 16.43 -60.93
C LYS A 656 10.74 16.60 -59.42
N ASN A 657 9.82 17.41 -58.91
CA ASN A 657 9.49 17.45 -57.50
C ASN A 657 8.40 16.41 -57.24
N ILE A 658 8.67 15.47 -56.33
CA ILE A 658 7.78 14.34 -56.05
C ILE A 658 7.62 14.12 -54.55
N LEU A 659 6.49 13.58 -54.15
CA LEU A 659 6.40 12.79 -52.92
C LEU A 659 6.69 11.33 -53.30
N VAL A 660 7.63 10.71 -52.59
CA VAL A 660 7.72 9.25 -52.54
C VAL A 660 6.97 8.79 -51.30
N GLU A 661 6.13 7.79 -51.44
CA GLU A 661 5.56 7.03 -50.33
C GLU A 661 6.03 5.58 -50.44
N VAL A 662 6.32 4.93 -49.31
CA VAL A 662 6.61 3.50 -49.28
C VAL A 662 5.66 2.85 -48.27
N THR A 663 4.95 1.82 -48.73
CA THR A 663 3.97 1.07 -47.95
C THR A 663 4.37 -0.40 -47.81
N GLY A 664 4.09 -1.01 -46.67
CA GLY A 664 4.40 -2.42 -46.41
C GLY A 664 4.06 -2.85 -44.98
N GLY A 665 3.59 -4.08 -44.80
CA GLY A 665 3.22 -4.63 -43.48
C GLY A 665 2.20 -3.80 -42.69
N GLY A 666 1.31 -3.08 -43.37
CA GLY A 666 0.34 -2.15 -42.75
C GLY A 666 0.90 -0.78 -42.36
N LEU A 667 2.17 -0.49 -42.67
CA LEU A 667 2.81 0.80 -42.48
C LEU A 667 2.79 1.63 -43.79
N SER A 668 2.79 2.96 -43.63
CA SER A 668 3.17 3.92 -44.67
C SER A 668 4.21 4.91 -44.11
N ARG A 669 5.12 5.36 -44.96
CA ARG A 669 6.02 6.49 -44.77
C ARG A 669 6.05 7.32 -46.05
N SER A 670 6.25 8.62 -45.95
CA SER A 670 6.39 9.48 -47.14
C SER A 670 7.47 10.54 -46.95
N VAL A 671 8.24 10.80 -48.01
CA VAL A 671 9.33 11.78 -48.05
C VAL A 671 9.20 12.61 -49.32
N ALA A 672 9.28 13.94 -49.18
CA ALA A 672 9.31 14.86 -50.30
C ALA A 672 10.73 14.93 -50.89
N TYR A 673 10.86 14.68 -52.19
CA TYR A 673 12.09 14.85 -52.97
C TYR A 673 11.94 16.02 -53.93
N TYR A 674 12.73 17.07 -53.70
CA TYR A 674 12.82 18.22 -54.59
C TYR A 674 14.05 18.05 -55.48
N SER A 675 13.87 17.56 -56.71
CA SER A 675 14.93 17.69 -57.70
C SER A 675 15.08 19.17 -58.08
N SER A 676 16.21 19.75 -57.71
CA SER A 676 16.60 21.11 -58.08
C SER A 676 17.99 21.09 -58.69
N SER A 677 18.07 21.43 -59.99
CA SER A 677 19.31 21.92 -60.60
C SER A 677 19.47 23.44 -60.45
N LEU A 678 18.60 24.10 -59.66
CA LEU A 678 18.72 25.52 -59.30
C LEU A 678 19.68 25.72 -58.13
N LEU A 679 20.64 26.64 -58.30
CA LEU A 679 21.33 27.31 -57.22
C LEU A 679 20.72 28.72 -57.05
N VAL A 680 19.96 28.92 -55.98
CA VAL A 680 19.33 30.21 -55.63
C VAL A 680 20.15 30.92 -54.53
N GLN A 681 20.90 31.94 -54.93
CA GLN A 681 21.68 32.79 -54.04
C GLN A 681 20.84 33.99 -53.58
N GLY A 682 20.60 34.10 -52.28
CA GLY A 682 20.05 35.32 -51.65
C GLY A 682 21.10 36.43 -51.59
N ILE A 683 20.67 37.67 -51.83
CA ILE A 683 21.45 38.90 -51.74
C ILE A 683 20.66 39.87 -50.84
N GLU A 684 20.56 39.49 -49.56
CA GLU A 684 19.47 39.92 -48.68
C GLU A 684 19.51 41.43 -48.37
N ASN A 685 20.71 41.99 -48.15
CA ASN A 685 20.95 43.43 -48.00
C ASN A 685 20.49 44.29 -49.19
N TYR A 686 20.16 43.69 -50.33
CA TYR A 686 19.68 44.38 -51.54
C TYR A 686 18.35 43.82 -52.06
N GLY A 687 17.65 42.99 -51.28
CA GLY A 687 16.31 42.50 -51.63
C GLY A 687 16.23 41.67 -52.91
N GLN A 688 17.33 41.04 -53.32
CA GLN A 688 17.43 40.30 -54.58
C GLN A 688 17.82 38.83 -54.38
N ILE A 689 17.38 37.99 -55.31
CA ILE A 689 17.96 36.67 -55.54
C ILE A 689 18.71 36.65 -56.88
N LYS A 690 19.67 35.72 -57.00
CA LYS A 690 20.26 35.28 -58.27
C LYS A 690 20.05 33.78 -58.42
N VAL A 691 19.53 33.35 -59.56
CA VAL A 691 19.26 31.96 -59.93
C VAL A 691 20.23 31.53 -61.03
N THR A 692 20.95 30.44 -60.79
CA THR A 692 21.91 29.84 -61.74
C THR A 692 21.76 28.34 -61.78
N GLN A 693 22.05 27.70 -62.91
CA GLN A 693 22.07 26.25 -63.01
C GLN A 693 23.29 25.69 -62.26
N GLN A 694 23.06 24.78 -61.31
CA GLN A 694 24.04 24.32 -60.33
C GLN A 694 25.29 23.68 -60.97
N LYS A 695 25.14 22.98 -62.10
CA LYS A 695 26.23 22.25 -62.78
C LYS A 695 27.06 23.12 -63.74
N THR A 696 26.51 24.21 -64.28
CA THR A 696 27.18 25.05 -65.31
C THR A 696 27.47 26.48 -64.84
N GLY A 697 26.86 26.93 -63.75
CA GLY A 697 26.95 28.31 -63.24
C GLY A 697 26.23 29.35 -64.10
N LEU A 698 25.59 28.95 -65.21
CA LEU A 698 24.90 29.85 -66.13
C LEU A 698 23.62 30.43 -65.47
N PRO A 699 23.29 31.71 -65.70
CA PRO A 699 22.05 32.30 -65.17
C PRO A 699 20.80 31.69 -65.80
N ILE A 700 19.78 31.43 -64.98
CA ILE A 700 18.48 30.94 -65.45
C ILE A 700 17.54 32.14 -65.55
N SER A 701 17.29 32.58 -66.78
CA SER A 701 16.31 33.61 -67.11
C SER A 701 14.90 33.03 -67.26
N LYS A 702 13.86 33.81 -66.96
CA LYS A 702 12.45 33.40 -66.99
C LYS A 702 12.07 32.28 -66.01
N ALA A 703 12.87 32.01 -64.97
CA ALA A 703 12.38 31.24 -63.85
C ALA A 703 11.27 32.05 -63.15
N TYR A 704 10.11 31.46 -62.92
CA TYR A 704 9.03 32.09 -62.16
C TYR A 704 9.46 32.19 -60.69
N VAL A 705 9.16 33.32 -60.04
CA VAL A 705 9.50 33.59 -58.65
C VAL A 705 8.25 34.07 -57.92
N LYS A 706 7.92 33.42 -56.80
CA LYS A 706 6.73 33.72 -55.99
C LYS A 706 7.14 33.98 -54.54
N VAL A 707 6.72 35.12 -53.99
CA VAL A 707 7.18 35.64 -52.69
C VAL A 707 6.00 35.82 -51.75
N TYR A 708 6.13 35.29 -50.54
CA TYR A 708 5.26 35.58 -49.42
C TYR A 708 6.04 36.29 -48.32
N ALA A 709 5.40 37.28 -47.70
CA ALA A 709 5.90 37.95 -46.51
C ALA A 709 5.21 37.38 -45.28
N LYS A 710 5.99 37.22 -44.20
CA LYS A 710 5.47 37.14 -42.84
C LYS A 710 5.57 38.52 -42.19
N MET A 711 4.43 39.00 -41.71
CA MET A 711 4.27 40.33 -41.13
C MET A 711 4.54 40.31 -39.62
N ASP A 712 4.74 41.48 -39.01
CA ASP A 712 4.98 41.62 -37.56
C ASP A 712 3.76 41.28 -36.69
N SER A 713 2.55 41.31 -37.26
CA SER A 713 1.34 40.73 -36.66
C SER A 713 1.39 39.19 -36.56
N GLY A 714 2.33 38.55 -37.26
CA GLY A 714 2.40 37.11 -37.47
C GLY A 714 1.68 36.62 -38.74
N ASP A 715 0.88 37.47 -39.38
CA ASP A 715 0.15 37.14 -40.61
C ASP A 715 1.09 36.76 -41.75
N ILE A 716 0.65 35.85 -42.62
CA ILE A 716 1.35 35.47 -43.84
C ILE A 716 0.52 35.93 -45.04
N LYS A 717 1.08 36.77 -45.89
CA LYS A 717 0.43 37.23 -47.12
C LYS A 717 1.30 37.04 -48.35
N PHE A 718 0.64 36.86 -49.49
CA PHE A 718 1.30 37.01 -50.79
C PHE A 718 1.85 38.43 -50.89
N TYR A 719 3.09 38.54 -51.34
CA TYR A 719 3.82 39.81 -51.39
C TYR A 719 4.06 40.24 -52.85
N LYS A 720 4.67 39.37 -53.64
CA LYS A 720 5.11 39.68 -55.01
C LYS A 720 5.34 38.40 -55.80
N ASP A 721 5.19 38.47 -57.12
CA ASP A 721 5.70 37.46 -58.02
C ASP A 721 6.28 38.08 -59.30
N GLY A 722 6.75 37.23 -60.21
CA GLY A 722 7.28 37.61 -61.51
C GLY A 722 8.32 36.62 -61.99
N TYR A 723 9.28 37.09 -62.80
CA TYR A 723 10.24 36.21 -63.49
C TYR A 723 11.66 36.74 -63.40
N THR A 724 12.65 35.85 -63.36
CA THR A 724 14.07 36.24 -63.40
C THR A 724 14.45 36.89 -64.73
N ASP A 725 15.29 37.93 -64.65
CA ASP A 725 15.83 38.61 -65.83
C ASP A 725 16.88 37.76 -66.59
N HIS A 726 17.42 38.31 -67.68
CA HIS A 726 18.47 37.67 -68.48
C HIS A 726 19.80 37.44 -67.74
N ARG A 727 19.95 37.95 -66.50
CA ARG A 727 21.09 37.77 -65.59
C ARG A 727 20.75 36.79 -64.45
N GLY A 728 19.59 36.15 -64.52
CA GLY A 728 19.04 35.26 -63.50
C GLY A 728 18.61 35.98 -62.22
N ARG A 729 18.43 37.31 -62.24
CA ARG A 729 18.08 38.08 -61.04
C ARG A 729 16.59 38.35 -60.92
N PHE A 730 16.10 38.38 -59.68
CA PHE A 730 14.77 38.86 -59.34
C PHE A 730 14.86 39.70 -58.05
N ASP A 731 14.05 40.76 -57.98
CA ASP A 731 13.90 41.65 -56.82
C ASP A 731 12.66 41.20 -56.04
N TYR A 732 12.88 40.62 -54.85
CA TYR A 732 11.81 40.09 -54.00
C TYR A 732 11.22 41.12 -53.03
N ALA A 733 11.94 42.21 -52.74
CA ALA A 733 11.60 43.14 -51.66
C ALA A 733 10.89 44.41 -52.13
N THR A 734 11.23 44.96 -53.31
CA THR A 734 10.72 46.26 -53.75
C THR A 734 9.26 46.17 -54.21
N LEU A 735 8.38 46.88 -53.52
CA LEU A 735 7.01 47.20 -53.90
C LEU A 735 6.76 48.71 -53.78
N SER A 736 5.69 49.23 -54.37
CA SER A 736 5.25 50.62 -54.21
C SER A 736 4.24 50.76 -53.06
N THR A 737 4.57 50.16 -51.91
CA THR A 737 3.72 50.02 -50.71
C THR A 737 4.59 50.05 -49.45
N ASP A 738 3.97 50.39 -48.31
CA ASP A 738 4.54 50.34 -46.97
C ASP A 738 4.71 48.91 -46.40
N ASP A 739 4.22 47.89 -47.10
CA ASP A 739 4.34 46.46 -46.73
C ASP A 739 5.76 45.98 -46.38
N LEU A 740 6.83 46.60 -46.91
CA LEU A 740 8.20 46.22 -46.57
C LEU A 740 8.61 46.67 -45.16
N ASP A 741 7.92 47.66 -44.58
CA ASP A 741 8.24 48.26 -43.27
C ASP A 741 7.72 47.40 -42.10
N SER A 742 6.86 46.42 -42.39
CA SER A 742 6.23 45.52 -41.41
C SER A 742 6.41 44.03 -41.73
N ALA A 743 7.32 43.69 -42.64
CA ALA A 743 7.65 42.32 -43.05
C ALA A 743 8.96 41.84 -42.40
N ASN A 744 8.88 40.93 -41.43
CA ASN A 744 10.06 40.38 -40.73
C ASN A 744 10.77 39.25 -41.48
N LYS A 745 10.09 38.54 -42.38
CA LYS A 745 10.66 37.40 -43.10
C LYS A 745 10.00 37.18 -44.45
N PHE A 746 10.80 36.84 -45.46
CA PHE A 746 10.32 36.40 -46.76
C PHE A 746 10.51 34.90 -46.93
N SER A 747 9.56 34.27 -47.63
CA SER A 747 9.76 32.96 -48.26
C SER A 747 9.59 33.11 -49.76
N ILE A 748 10.53 32.55 -50.51
CA ILE A 748 10.72 32.78 -51.95
C ILE A 748 10.78 31.43 -52.66
N LEU A 749 9.74 31.09 -53.42
CA LEU A 749 9.74 29.99 -54.36
C LEU A 749 10.35 30.45 -55.69
N VAL A 750 11.20 29.60 -56.28
CA VAL A 750 11.72 29.72 -57.64
C VAL A 750 11.37 28.45 -58.42
N LEU A 751 10.87 28.60 -59.64
CA LEU A 751 10.43 27.51 -60.53
C LEU A 751 11.06 27.67 -61.92
N SER A 752 11.67 26.60 -62.45
CA SER A 752 12.09 26.47 -63.86
C SER A 752 11.37 25.28 -64.49
N GLU A 753 10.89 25.44 -65.73
CA GLU A 753 10.29 24.36 -66.53
C GLU A 753 11.26 23.17 -66.74
N THR A 754 12.57 23.43 -66.73
CA THR A 754 13.62 22.45 -67.06
C THR A 754 14.54 22.06 -65.91
N ASP A 755 14.65 22.90 -64.86
CA ASP A 755 15.69 22.78 -63.83
C ASP A 755 15.13 22.54 -62.41
N GLY A 756 13.80 22.42 -62.28
CA GLY A 756 13.13 22.06 -61.02
C GLY A 756 12.66 23.27 -60.19
N ALA A 757 12.50 23.06 -58.88
CA ALA A 757 11.99 24.06 -57.94
C ALA A 757 12.91 24.24 -56.74
N SER A 758 12.96 25.46 -56.19
CA SER A 758 13.71 25.77 -54.97
C SER A 758 12.94 26.77 -54.12
N VAL A 759 12.70 26.45 -52.84
CA VAL A 759 12.19 27.40 -51.86
C VAL A 759 13.35 27.89 -51.00
N ARG A 760 13.42 29.20 -50.79
CA ARG A 760 14.43 29.84 -49.94
C ARG A 760 13.79 30.91 -49.06
N GLU A 761 14.05 30.85 -47.76
CA GLU A 761 13.76 31.95 -46.85
C GLU A 761 14.84 33.04 -46.96
N ALA A 762 14.45 34.29 -46.73
CA ALA A 762 15.34 35.44 -46.71
C ALA A 762 14.85 36.51 -45.71
N LEU A 763 15.75 37.33 -45.18
CA LEU A 763 15.38 38.49 -44.38
C LEU A 763 14.97 39.69 -45.25
N PRO A 764 14.22 40.67 -44.70
CA PRO A 764 14.09 41.98 -45.30
C PRO A 764 15.46 42.68 -45.42
N PRO A 765 15.65 43.57 -46.41
CA PRO A 765 16.89 44.32 -46.55
C PRO A 765 17.13 45.24 -45.34
N ILE A 766 18.34 45.20 -44.79
CA ILE A 766 18.79 46.11 -43.74
C ILE A 766 18.79 47.54 -44.30
N ARG A 767 18.21 48.49 -43.54
CA ARG A 767 18.12 49.92 -43.87
C ARG A 767 18.95 50.77 -42.90
#